data_AF-A0A561SKJ9-F1
#
_entry.id   AF-A0A561SKJ9-F1
#
_cell.length_a   1.000
_cell.length_b   1.000
_cell.length_c   1.000
_cell.angle_alpha   90.00
_cell.angle_beta   90.00
_cell.angle_gamma   90.00
#
_symmetry.space_group_name_H-M   'P 1'
#
loop_
_entity.id
_entity.type
_entity.pdbx_description
1 polymer ?
#
loop_
_entity_poly.entity_id
_entity_poly.type
_entity_poly.pdbx_seq_one_letter_code
_entity_poly.pdbx_strand_id
1 'polypeptide(L)'
;MTEFRVPAGGRIDRDTTCRFTFGGVPYTGHPGDTLASALLANGVHATGTSVALGRPRGIGAAWAEDPGGLVQVEEPFPEPMLLATTIELVDGLAARGIPGKGRLAEVPDSARYDAKHAHADLLVVGAGPAGLVAALTAARTGARVVLVDEQSEPGGALLGSTDRIDDAPALDWVAAATAELATYPDVLHLQRTTAFGHYDDGFVLALERRTDHLGTTAPRNRSRQRVWRIRARHVIVATGAHERPVVFADNDRPGIMLAASARTFLHRYGVLAGRDAVVFTTDDGAYAAAVDLADAGARVHAVVDARPEAPAGWRAECERRGIPVRTGQVVAGTEGDQRVTAALVTELHGGERERIACDLLLVSGGWNPAVHLFSQARGRLRYDDELGAFVPGETLPGTSVAGSAAGVLDLDGCLRDGARATLAALADLEIDAGGVAAPPTTEQGPERTPSLVLWRVPGDEHAQFVDVQRDATVADIARAVGAGMRGVEHVKRYTTIGTAHDQGKTSGIVAAGITAELLGVPVANLGTTTFRPPYTPVAFAALAGRNRGALFDPERVTALHDWHVARGAVFEDVGQWKRPRYYPLPGEDMETAVLRECAAVRGGVGILDGSTLGKIDVQGRDAAVLLDRLYTNMMSSLKVGFVRYGVLCGADGMVLDDGTVLRVAEDRFLVYTTTGGAAKVLDWMEEWLQTEWPDLRVHLTSVTEQWATFPVVGPRSREVIAEVFPDVDASKEAFPFMAWRDTRLGDVPVRIARVSFSGELAYEVNVDAWHAPAVWERLMAAGEPHGITPYGTETMHVLRAEKAYPIVGQDTDGTVAPQDLGMSWIVSKKKPDFVGKRSFSRAENRNPLRKQLVGLLPLDHTVLLPEGSQVVEGDRLPEPPVPMLGHVTSSYRSAELERTFALALVRAGRDRIGQTLHVPVGDALVPVEVTEPVLVDPEGARRDG
;
A
#
# COMPACT_ATOMS: atom_id res chain seq x y z
N MET A 1 -18.38 12.24 -41.68
CA MET A 1 -19.15 12.28 -40.41
C MET A 1 -19.72 10.90 -40.18
N THR A 2 -19.61 10.38 -38.96
CA THR A 2 -20.16 9.07 -38.60
C THR A 2 -21.66 9.18 -38.33
N GLU A 3 -22.37 8.06 -38.31
CA GLU A 3 -23.83 8.02 -38.21
C GLU A 3 -24.40 8.67 -36.93
N PHE A 4 -23.68 8.66 -35.81
CA PHE A 4 -24.18 9.12 -34.52
C PHE A 4 -23.56 10.44 -34.02
N ARG A 5 -22.62 11.02 -34.76
CA ARG A 5 -21.97 12.30 -34.40
C ARG A 5 -22.82 13.46 -34.89
N VAL A 6 -23.15 14.41 -34.03
CA VAL A 6 -23.83 15.65 -34.44
C VAL A 6 -22.89 16.58 -35.22
N PRO A 7 -23.40 17.41 -36.16
CA PRO A 7 -22.56 18.23 -37.03
C PRO A 7 -21.72 19.28 -36.30
N ALA A 8 -22.22 19.80 -35.18
CA ALA A 8 -21.58 20.83 -34.36
C ALA A 8 -21.75 20.52 -32.86
N GLY A 9 -21.04 21.24 -32.00
CA GLY A 9 -21.05 21.02 -30.54
C GLY A 9 -20.08 19.93 -30.08
N GLY A 10 -20.18 19.56 -28.80
CA GLY A 10 -19.18 18.75 -28.13
C GLY A 10 -17.92 19.54 -27.74
N ARG A 11 -17.27 19.12 -26.67
CA ARG A 11 -16.02 19.61 -26.12
C ARG A 11 -14.85 18.75 -26.61
N ILE A 12 -14.78 18.63 -27.93
CA ILE A 12 -13.80 17.81 -28.66
C ILE A 12 -13.09 18.67 -29.69
N ASP A 13 -11.83 18.32 -29.98
CA ASP A 13 -11.09 18.93 -31.08
C ASP A 13 -11.49 18.27 -32.40
N ARG A 14 -12.40 18.91 -33.14
CA ARG A 14 -12.91 18.42 -34.43
C ARG A 14 -11.92 18.60 -35.57
N ASP A 15 -10.88 19.41 -35.40
CA ASP A 15 -9.86 19.67 -36.43
C ASP A 15 -8.78 18.58 -36.44
N THR A 16 -8.65 17.84 -35.33
CA THR A 16 -7.74 16.72 -35.19
C THR A 16 -8.48 15.38 -35.21
N THR A 17 -7.93 14.38 -35.90
CA THR A 17 -8.45 13.01 -35.92
C THR A 17 -7.53 12.07 -35.14
N CYS A 18 -8.09 11.34 -34.19
CA CYS A 18 -7.45 10.20 -33.52
C CYS A 18 -7.89 8.89 -34.19
N ARG A 19 -6.94 8.02 -34.53
CA ARG A 19 -7.19 6.66 -35.01
C ARG A 19 -7.05 5.69 -33.84
N PHE A 20 -7.97 4.76 -33.71
CA PHE A 20 -7.91 3.73 -32.68
C PHE A 20 -8.46 2.41 -33.21
N THR A 21 -8.16 1.32 -32.51
CA THR A 21 -8.66 -0.01 -32.83
C THR A 21 -9.50 -0.54 -31.69
N PHE A 22 -10.69 -1.07 -31.99
CA PHE A 22 -11.51 -1.78 -31.01
C PHE A 22 -11.89 -3.16 -31.53
N GLY A 23 -11.52 -4.21 -30.79
CA GLY A 23 -11.79 -5.60 -31.21
C GLY A 23 -11.13 -5.97 -32.55
N GLY A 24 -10.00 -5.35 -32.88
CA GLY A 24 -9.30 -5.54 -34.16
C GLY A 24 -9.86 -4.72 -35.33
N VAL A 25 -10.93 -3.94 -35.12
CA VAL A 25 -11.55 -3.09 -36.14
C VAL A 25 -11.07 -1.64 -35.97
N PRO A 26 -10.59 -0.96 -37.04
CA PRO A 26 -10.14 0.42 -36.97
C PRO A 26 -11.33 1.40 -36.97
N TYR A 27 -11.22 2.44 -36.14
CA TYR A 27 -12.18 3.52 -36.01
C TYR A 27 -11.47 4.87 -35.91
N THR A 28 -12.26 5.95 -36.00
CA THR A 28 -11.78 7.33 -35.83
C THR A 28 -12.60 8.08 -34.80
N GLY A 29 -11.95 8.95 -34.05
CA GLY A 29 -12.56 9.90 -33.13
C GLY A 29 -11.74 11.18 -33.05
N HIS A 30 -11.94 11.94 -31.97
CA HIS A 30 -11.33 13.25 -31.78
C HIS A 30 -10.66 13.35 -30.41
N PRO A 31 -9.57 14.12 -30.25
CA PRO A 31 -9.10 14.49 -28.92
C PRO A 31 -10.24 15.12 -28.10
N GLY A 32 -10.36 14.72 -26.84
CA GLY A 32 -11.49 15.05 -25.98
C GLY A 32 -12.58 13.98 -25.93
N ASP A 33 -12.65 13.07 -26.92
CA ASP A 33 -13.48 11.87 -26.79
C ASP A 33 -12.96 10.98 -25.64
N THR A 34 -13.88 10.27 -25.00
CA THR A 34 -13.57 9.00 -24.32
C THR A 34 -13.72 7.84 -25.31
N LEU A 35 -13.12 6.68 -25.02
CA LEU A 35 -13.33 5.47 -25.84
C LEU A 35 -14.83 5.17 -26.00
N ALA A 36 -15.63 5.31 -24.94
CA ALA A 36 -17.08 5.13 -25.01
C ALA A 36 -17.75 6.09 -26.01
N SER A 37 -17.47 7.38 -25.92
CA SER A 37 -18.05 8.38 -26.83
C SER A 37 -17.64 8.14 -28.29
N ALA A 38 -16.38 7.75 -28.53
CA ALA A 38 -15.89 7.43 -29.87
C ALA A 38 -16.54 6.14 -30.42
N LEU A 39 -16.76 5.12 -29.59
CA LEU A 39 -17.45 3.90 -29.98
C LEU A 39 -18.91 4.19 -30.37
N LEU A 40 -19.66 4.90 -29.52
CA LEU A 40 -21.04 5.29 -29.79
C LEU A 40 -21.15 6.12 -31.07
N ALA A 41 -20.25 7.09 -31.26
CA ALA A 41 -20.21 7.90 -32.48
C ALA A 41 -20.04 7.06 -33.75
N ASN A 42 -19.33 5.93 -33.67
CA ASN A 42 -19.11 4.99 -34.77
C ASN A 42 -20.16 3.86 -34.81
N GLY A 43 -21.24 3.96 -34.03
CA GLY A 43 -22.34 2.98 -34.03
C GLY A 43 -22.07 1.72 -33.20
N VAL A 44 -20.99 1.67 -32.43
CA VAL A 44 -20.65 0.52 -31.58
C VAL A 44 -21.32 0.67 -30.21
N HIS A 45 -22.42 -0.05 -30.02
CA HIS A 45 -23.21 0.00 -28.77
C HIS A 45 -22.97 -1.21 -27.87
N ALA A 46 -22.61 -2.36 -28.44
CA ALA A 46 -22.19 -3.55 -27.70
C ALA A 46 -20.66 -3.53 -27.52
N THR A 47 -20.21 -3.37 -26.28
CA THR A 47 -18.79 -3.32 -25.93
C THR A 47 -18.26 -4.67 -25.49
N GLY A 48 -19.12 -5.60 -25.05
CA GLY A 48 -18.71 -6.91 -24.58
C GLY A 48 -19.90 -7.80 -24.26
N THR A 49 -19.69 -8.77 -23.38
CA THR A 49 -20.74 -9.66 -22.89
C THR A 49 -20.74 -9.72 -21.38
N SER A 50 -21.82 -10.24 -20.80
CA SER A 50 -21.93 -10.45 -19.36
C SER A 50 -21.02 -11.57 -18.87
N VAL A 51 -20.72 -11.58 -17.57
CA VAL A 51 -19.71 -12.46 -16.97
C VAL A 51 -20.15 -13.91 -16.83
N ALA A 52 -21.44 -14.15 -16.62
CA ALA A 52 -22.00 -15.48 -16.35
C ALA A 52 -22.94 -15.96 -17.46
N LEU A 53 -23.80 -15.07 -17.96
CA LEU A 53 -24.85 -15.41 -18.93
C LEU A 53 -24.45 -15.23 -20.40
N GLY A 54 -23.32 -14.57 -20.67
CA GLY A 54 -22.88 -14.27 -22.04
C GLY A 54 -23.80 -13.31 -22.80
N ARG A 55 -24.66 -12.57 -22.10
CA ARG A 55 -25.59 -11.59 -22.71
C ARG A 55 -24.81 -10.39 -23.26
N PRO A 56 -25.17 -9.82 -24.42
CA PRO A 56 -24.53 -8.59 -24.90
C PRO A 56 -24.62 -7.46 -23.89
N ARG A 57 -23.53 -6.72 -23.70
CA ARG A 57 -23.43 -5.57 -22.79
C ARG A 57 -22.88 -4.36 -23.54
N GLY A 58 -23.33 -3.19 -23.12
CA GLY A 58 -23.00 -1.91 -23.74
C GLY A 58 -22.76 -0.82 -22.71
N ILE A 59 -22.50 0.39 -23.21
CA ILE A 59 -22.31 1.59 -22.40
C ILE A 59 -23.68 2.00 -21.81
N GLY A 60 -23.79 1.98 -20.49
CA GLY A 60 -25.02 2.31 -19.76
C GLY A 60 -24.97 3.66 -19.03
N ALA A 61 -23.78 4.21 -18.82
CA ALA A 61 -23.59 5.54 -18.22
C ALA A 61 -22.42 6.31 -18.85
N ALA A 62 -22.08 7.50 -18.32
CA ALA A 62 -21.07 8.40 -18.90
C ALA A 62 -19.78 8.52 -18.08
N TRP A 63 -19.67 7.84 -16.93
CA TRP A 63 -18.43 7.80 -16.14
C TRP A 63 -18.26 6.47 -15.36
N ALA A 64 -17.77 6.52 -14.12
CA ALA A 64 -17.39 5.39 -13.27
C ALA A 64 -18.57 4.55 -12.75
N GLU A 65 -19.78 5.05 -12.91
CA GLU A 65 -21.04 4.37 -12.63
C GLU A 65 -21.54 3.50 -13.79
N ASP A 66 -20.85 3.50 -14.93
CA ASP A 66 -21.19 2.64 -16.08
C ASP A 66 -21.07 1.17 -15.71
N PRO A 67 -22.16 0.39 -15.77
CA PRO A 67 -22.12 -1.01 -15.33
C PRO A 67 -21.66 -1.97 -16.42
N GLY A 68 -21.59 -1.55 -17.70
CA GLY A 68 -21.45 -2.44 -18.85
C GLY A 68 -20.27 -2.20 -19.78
N GLY A 69 -19.74 -0.97 -19.87
CA GLY A 69 -18.67 -0.57 -20.80
C GLY A 69 -17.26 -1.04 -20.43
N LEU A 70 -17.10 -2.30 -19.98
CA LEU A 70 -15.82 -2.86 -19.59
C LEU A 70 -14.94 -3.26 -20.78
N VAL A 71 -13.70 -2.81 -20.74
CA VAL A 71 -12.69 -3.05 -21.78
C VAL A 71 -11.33 -3.41 -21.18
N GLN A 72 -10.47 -3.92 -22.04
CA GLN A 72 -9.03 -4.02 -21.80
C GLN A 72 -8.32 -3.17 -22.85
N VAL A 73 -7.45 -2.27 -22.39
CA VAL A 73 -6.50 -1.58 -23.26
C VAL A 73 -5.35 -2.54 -23.52
N GLU A 74 -4.99 -2.70 -24.80
CA GLU A 74 -3.82 -3.47 -25.24
C GLU A 74 -2.65 -2.54 -25.59
N GLU A 75 -2.94 -1.35 -26.12
CA GLU A 75 -1.94 -0.33 -26.46
C GLU A 75 -2.44 1.08 -26.07
N PRO A 76 -1.55 1.99 -25.61
CA PRO A 76 -0.09 1.82 -25.52
C PRO A 76 0.41 1.15 -24.24
N PHE A 77 -0.46 0.99 -23.24
CA PHE A 77 -0.14 0.35 -21.98
C PHE A 77 -1.20 -0.72 -21.71
N PRO A 78 -0.83 -2.01 -21.73
CA PRO A 78 -1.77 -3.07 -21.44
C PRO A 78 -2.36 -2.93 -20.02
N GLU A 79 -3.66 -2.66 -19.94
CA GLU A 79 -4.36 -2.45 -18.68
C GLU A 79 -5.77 -3.07 -18.73
N PRO A 80 -6.05 -4.08 -17.88
CA PRO A 80 -7.33 -4.76 -17.86
C PRO A 80 -8.38 -4.03 -17.02
N MET A 81 -9.65 -4.44 -17.18
CA MET A 81 -10.76 -4.05 -16.30
C MET A 81 -10.99 -2.52 -16.22
N LEU A 82 -10.78 -1.82 -17.32
CA LEU A 82 -11.07 -0.39 -17.41
C LEU A 82 -12.47 -0.14 -17.96
N LEU A 83 -13.01 1.04 -17.66
CA LEU A 83 -14.27 1.53 -18.23
C LEU A 83 -14.00 2.37 -19.47
N ALA A 84 -14.66 2.06 -20.58
CA ALA A 84 -14.56 2.81 -21.83
C ALA A 84 -14.91 4.30 -21.63
N THR A 85 -15.79 4.61 -20.67
CA THR A 85 -16.19 5.97 -20.30
C THR A 85 -15.11 6.77 -19.59
N THR A 86 -14.08 6.11 -19.05
CA THR A 86 -13.00 6.76 -18.26
C THR A 86 -11.65 6.80 -18.98
N ILE A 87 -11.59 6.24 -20.19
CA ILE A 87 -10.39 6.22 -21.03
C ILE A 87 -10.49 7.36 -22.03
N GLU A 88 -9.66 8.39 -21.86
CA GLU A 88 -9.49 9.45 -22.87
C GLU A 88 -8.90 8.87 -24.15
N LEU A 89 -9.46 9.25 -25.30
CA LEU A 89 -9.04 8.74 -26.60
C LEU A 89 -7.70 9.37 -27.00
N VAL A 90 -6.74 8.52 -27.35
CA VAL A 90 -5.44 8.91 -27.90
C VAL A 90 -5.21 8.22 -29.25
N ASP A 91 -4.43 8.85 -30.12
CA ASP A 91 -4.05 8.23 -31.40
C ASP A 91 -3.23 6.94 -31.16
N GLY A 92 -3.56 5.90 -31.90
CA GLY A 92 -2.95 4.57 -31.77
C GLY A 92 -3.51 3.71 -30.63
N LEU A 93 -4.51 4.17 -29.87
CA LEU A 93 -5.14 3.36 -28.83
C LEU A 93 -5.70 2.05 -29.40
N ALA A 94 -5.40 0.92 -28.74
CA ALA A 94 -5.99 -0.36 -29.07
C ALA A 94 -6.66 -0.95 -27.84
N ALA A 95 -7.94 -1.33 -27.97
CA ALA A 95 -8.71 -1.92 -26.89
C ALA A 95 -9.63 -3.04 -27.38
N ARG A 96 -10.19 -3.81 -26.45
CA ARG A 96 -11.23 -4.80 -26.74
C ARG A 96 -12.19 -4.95 -25.58
N GLY A 97 -13.39 -5.41 -25.90
CA GLY A 97 -14.37 -5.85 -24.90
C GLY A 97 -13.89 -7.00 -24.03
N ILE A 98 -14.38 -7.06 -22.80
CA ILE A 98 -14.13 -8.18 -21.88
C ILE A 98 -15.42 -8.63 -21.15
N PRO A 99 -15.56 -9.93 -20.84
CA PRO A 99 -16.74 -10.47 -20.17
C PRO A 99 -16.63 -10.33 -18.64
N GLY A 100 -16.34 -9.12 -18.14
CA GLY A 100 -16.10 -8.88 -16.70
C GLY A 100 -14.85 -9.53 -16.11
N LYS A 101 -13.97 -10.10 -16.95
CA LYS A 101 -12.68 -10.71 -16.57
C LYS A 101 -11.58 -10.20 -17.49
N GLY A 102 -10.64 -9.47 -16.92
CA GLY A 102 -9.46 -8.98 -17.63
C GLY A 102 -8.26 -9.92 -17.54
N ARG A 103 -7.23 -9.66 -18.35
CA ARG A 103 -5.94 -10.38 -18.33
C ARG A 103 -4.82 -9.40 -18.00
N LEU A 104 -4.02 -9.72 -16.99
CA LEU A 104 -2.82 -8.96 -16.66
C LEU A 104 -1.79 -9.08 -17.80
N ALA A 105 -0.98 -8.03 -17.98
CA ALA A 105 0.12 -8.05 -18.93
C ALA A 105 1.16 -9.11 -18.54
N GLU A 106 1.74 -9.80 -19.53
CA GLU A 106 2.88 -10.72 -19.32
C GLU A 106 4.23 -9.97 -19.22
N VAL A 107 4.24 -8.71 -19.64
CA VAL A 107 5.42 -7.83 -19.58
C VAL A 107 5.39 -6.95 -18.34
N PRO A 108 6.54 -6.69 -17.70
CA PRO A 108 6.62 -5.74 -16.59
C PRO A 108 6.18 -4.34 -17.01
N ASP A 109 5.42 -3.69 -16.14
CA ASP A 109 5.04 -2.29 -16.31
C ASP A 109 6.28 -1.38 -16.26
N SER A 110 6.56 -0.72 -17.38
CA SER A 110 7.70 0.19 -17.57
C SER A 110 7.38 1.64 -17.19
N ALA A 111 6.13 1.95 -16.84
CA ALA A 111 5.73 3.30 -16.47
C ALA A 111 6.35 3.73 -15.14
N ARG A 112 6.57 5.05 -15.02
CA ARG A 112 7.03 5.68 -13.79
C ARG A 112 5.84 6.06 -12.92
N TYR A 113 5.93 5.82 -11.61
CA TYR A 113 4.94 6.24 -10.62
C TYR A 113 5.62 7.00 -9.50
N ASP A 114 4.93 7.93 -8.86
CA ASP A 114 5.43 8.65 -7.68
C ASP A 114 4.32 9.06 -6.72
N ALA A 115 4.71 9.63 -5.59
CA ALA A 115 3.78 10.18 -4.61
C ALA A 115 4.19 11.60 -4.20
N LYS A 116 3.20 12.42 -3.83
CA LYS A 116 3.40 13.75 -3.23
C LYS A 116 2.56 13.91 -1.97
N HIS A 117 3.04 14.77 -1.08
CA HIS A 117 2.35 15.14 0.16
C HIS A 117 1.97 16.62 0.08
N ALA A 118 0.75 16.95 0.49
CA ALA A 118 0.24 18.33 0.53
C ALA A 118 -0.51 18.58 1.84
N HIS A 119 -0.48 19.83 2.31
CA HIS A 119 -1.31 20.29 3.41
C HIS A 119 -2.20 21.43 2.93
N ALA A 120 -3.43 21.49 3.43
CA ALA A 120 -4.41 22.51 3.06
C ALA A 120 -5.20 22.99 4.29
N ASP A 121 -5.72 24.21 4.24
CA ASP A 121 -6.76 24.62 5.17
C ASP A 121 -8.07 23.95 4.75
N LEU A 122 -8.39 23.99 3.45
CA LEU A 122 -9.56 23.32 2.89
C LEU A 122 -9.18 22.41 1.71
N LEU A 123 -9.65 21.17 1.74
CA LEU A 123 -9.70 20.28 0.58
C LEU A 123 -11.13 20.24 0.05
N VAL A 124 -11.34 20.63 -1.20
CA VAL A 124 -12.61 20.50 -1.91
C VAL A 124 -12.52 19.32 -2.88
N VAL A 125 -13.44 18.36 -2.74
CA VAL A 125 -13.52 17.18 -3.59
C VAL A 125 -14.73 17.27 -4.52
N GLY A 126 -14.45 17.38 -5.81
CA GLY A 126 -15.43 17.64 -6.87
C GLY A 126 -15.34 19.08 -7.35
N ALA A 127 -15.25 19.28 -8.66
CA ALA A 127 -15.22 20.57 -9.35
C ALA A 127 -16.51 20.80 -10.17
N GLY A 128 -17.63 20.27 -9.68
CA GLY A 128 -18.97 20.72 -10.09
C GLY A 128 -19.31 22.11 -9.53
N PRO A 129 -20.52 22.63 -9.77
CA PRO A 129 -20.91 23.98 -9.33
C PRO A 129 -20.72 24.22 -7.83
N ALA A 130 -21.14 23.27 -6.97
CA ALA A 130 -20.97 23.36 -5.52
C ALA A 130 -19.49 23.37 -5.08
N GLY A 131 -18.64 22.62 -5.78
CA GLY A 131 -17.21 22.55 -5.47
C GLY A 131 -16.43 23.76 -5.97
N LEU A 132 -16.74 24.27 -7.16
CA LEU A 132 -16.11 25.47 -7.70
C LEU A 132 -16.44 26.71 -6.86
N VAL A 133 -17.71 26.89 -6.47
CA VAL A 133 -18.08 28.00 -5.59
C VAL A 133 -17.45 27.85 -4.20
N ALA A 134 -17.32 26.62 -3.69
CA ALA A 134 -16.63 26.36 -2.42
C ALA A 134 -15.14 26.72 -2.50
N ALA A 135 -14.44 26.27 -3.55
CA ALA A 135 -13.04 26.58 -3.76
C ALA A 135 -12.81 28.10 -3.93
N LEU A 136 -13.65 28.80 -4.71
CA LEU A 136 -13.57 30.25 -4.86
C LEU A 136 -13.81 30.99 -3.54
N THR A 137 -14.83 30.57 -2.80
CA THR A 137 -15.18 31.14 -1.50
C THR A 137 -13.99 31.05 -0.54
N ALA A 138 -13.33 29.89 -0.48
CA ALA A 138 -12.15 29.71 0.35
C ALA A 138 -10.91 30.44 -0.18
N ALA A 139 -10.66 30.40 -1.49
CA ALA A 139 -9.48 31.03 -2.09
C ALA A 139 -9.48 32.56 -1.90
N ARG A 140 -10.65 33.20 -1.99
CA ARG A 140 -10.84 34.65 -1.80
C ARG A 140 -10.48 35.14 -0.39
N THR A 141 -10.45 34.27 0.61
CA THR A 141 -10.01 34.62 1.97
C THR A 141 -8.49 34.48 2.17
N GLY A 142 -7.77 33.94 1.17
CA GLY A 142 -6.35 33.60 1.27
C GLY A 142 -6.09 32.24 1.95
N ALA A 143 -7.11 31.41 2.17
CA ALA A 143 -6.91 30.06 2.68
C ALA A 143 -6.12 29.19 1.67
N ARG A 144 -5.34 28.22 2.17
CA ARG A 144 -4.72 27.21 1.30
C ARG A 144 -5.76 26.19 0.88
N VAL A 145 -6.03 26.14 -0.42
CA VAL A 145 -7.09 25.29 -0.99
C VAL A 145 -6.47 24.23 -1.87
N VAL A 146 -6.89 22.98 -1.69
CA VAL A 146 -6.69 21.94 -2.69
C VAL A 146 -8.05 21.60 -3.29
N LEU A 147 -8.20 21.76 -4.60
CA LEU A 147 -9.40 21.36 -5.34
C LEU A 147 -9.06 20.15 -6.20
N VAL A 148 -9.70 19.01 -5.97
CA VAL A 148 -9.49 17.79 -6.77
C VAL A 148 -10.79 17.39 -7.48
N ASP A 149 -10.67 16.96 -8.73
CA ASP A 149 -11.78 16.40 -9.49
C ASP A 149 -11.30 15.29 -10.42
N GLU A 150 -12.10 14.25 -10.57
CA GLU A 150 -11.75 13.06 -11.35
C GLU A 150 -11.88 13.23 -12.87
N GLN A 151 -12.62 14.25 -13.33
CA GLN A 151 -12.87 14.51 -14.74
C GLN A 151 -11.67 15.15 -15.45
N SER A 152 -11.73 15.16 -16.78
CA SER A 152 -10.72 15.79 -17.64
C SER A 152 -10.73 17.32 -17.58
N GLU A 153 -11.81 17.93 -17.12
CA GLU A 153 -12.03 19.37 -17.04
C GLU A 153 -13.07 19.70 -15.96
N PRO A 154 -13.01 20.90 -15.34
CA PRO A 154 -13.95 21.30 -14.30
C PRO A 154 -15.35 21.56 -14.88
N GLY A 155 -16.37 21.50 -14.02
CA GLY A 155 -17.78 21.78 -14.36
C GLY A 155 -18.74 20.68 -13.90
N GLY A 156 -18.26 19.46 -13.69
CA GLY A 156 -19.08 18.33 -13.26
C GLY A 156 -20.27 18.11 -14.21
N ALA A 157 -21.49 18.04 -13.66
CA ALA A 157 -22.71 17.83 -14.45
C ALA A 157 -22.99 18.93 -15.49
N LEU A 158 -22.46 20.16 -15.31
CA LEU A 158 -22.61 21.27 -16.27
C LEU A 158 -21.96 20.96 -17.63
N LEU A 159 -21.00 20.04 -17.68
CA LEU A 159 -20.38 19.60 -18.93
C LEU A 159 -21.36 18.86 -19.84
N GLY A 160 -22.44 18.31 -19.28
CA GLY A 160 -23.48 17.57 -19.96
C GLY A 160 -24.81 18.31 -20.09
N SER A 161 -24.83 19.64 -19.92
CA SER A 161 -26.07 20.43 -19.94
C SER A 161 -25.93 21.75 -20.72
N THR A 162 -27.06 22.42 -20.92
CA THR A 162 -27.17 23.76 -21.52
C THR A 162 -27.58 24.81 -20.48
N ASP A 163 -27.27 24.55 -19.20
CA ASP A 163 -27.66 25.43 -18.11
C ASP A 163 -27.03 26.82 -18.22
N ARG A 164 -27.65 27.80 -17.57
CA ARG A 164 -27.25 29.21 -17.60
C ARG A 164 -27.01 29.74 -16.19
N ILE A 165 -25.92 30.49 -16.02
CA ILE A 165 -25.51 31.16 -14.78
C ILE A 165 -25.23 32.63 -15.15
N ASP A 166 -25.82 33.56 -14.40
CA ASP A 166 -25.75 35.01 -14.64
C ASP A 166 -26.08 35.40 -16.10
N ASP A 167 -27.18 34.84 -16.63
CA ASP A 167 -27.65 35.04 -18.01
C ASP A 167 -26.63 34.69 -19.12
N ALA A 168 -25.65 33.84 -18.80
CA ALA A 168 -24.67 33.31 -19.75
C ALA A 168 -24.63 31.76 -19.69
N PRO A 169 -24.11 31.06 -20.71
CA PRO A 169 -23.83 29.63 -20.62
C PRO A 169 -23.03 29.30 -19.35
N ALA A 170 -23.45 28.30 -18.58
CA ALA A 170 -22.84 27.98 -17.29
C ALA A 170 -21.34 27.65 -17.39
N LEU A 171 -20.90 27.12 -18.53
CA LEU A 171 -19.49 26.81 -18.77
C LEU A 171 -18.60 28.06 -18.93
N ASP A 172 -19.18 29.22 -19.28
CA ASP A 172 -18.45 30.49 -19.27
C ASP A 172 -18.11 30.90 -17.84
N TRP A 173 -19.03 30.69 -16.90
CA TRP A 173 -18.78 30.86 -15.47
C TRP A 173 -17.73 29.88 -14.96
N VAL A 174 -17.79 28.60 -15.35
CA VAL A 174 -16.77 27.59 -14.97
C VAL A 174 -15.38 28.01 -15.45
N ALA A 175 -15.26 28.51 -16.68
CA ALA A 175 -14.01 29.01 -17.22
C ALA A 175 -13.49 30.23 -16.44
N ALA A 176 -14.37 31.19 -16.12
CA ALA A 176 -14.02 32.37 -15.33
C ALA A 176 -13.60 31.99 -13.90
N ALA A 177 -14.33 31.09 -13.24
CA ALA A 177 -14.01 30.57 -11.91
C ALA A 177 -12.64 29.88 -11.88
N THR A 178 -12.37 29.03 -12.87
CA THR A 178 -11.08 28.33 -12.98
C THR A 178 -9.92 29.29 -13.25
N ALA A 179 -10.14 30.28 -14.12
CA ALA A 179 -9.15 31.33 -14.38
C ALA A 179 -8.86 32.15 -13.12
N GLU A 180 -9.88 32.49 -12.34
CA GLU A 180 -9.72 33.19 -11.05
C GLU A 180 -8.94 32.31 -10.05
N LEU A 181 -9.31 31.05 -9.88
CA LEU A 181 -8.61 30.10 -9.01
C LEU A 181 -7.11 30.01 -9.32
N ALA A 182 -6.76 30.01 -10.62
CA ALA A 182 -5.37 29.96 -11.07
C ALA A 182 -4.55 31.23 -10.72
N THR A 183 -5.20 32.33 -10.33
CA THR A 183 -4.51 33.55 -9.88
C THR A 183 -4.05 33.49 -8.43
N TYR A 184 -4.61 32.58 -7.61
CA TYR A 184 -4.25 32.44 -6.21
C TYR A 184 -3.08 31.46 -6.05
N PRO A 185 -1.94 31.90 -5.46
CA PRO A 185 -0.75 31.06 -5.32
C PRO A 185 -0.93 29.88 -4.35
N ASP A 186 -1.87 30.02 -3.41
CA ASP A 186 -2.18 29.03 -2.38
C ASP A 186 -3.29 28.03 -2.79
N VAL A 187 -3.70 28.07 -4.07
CA VAL A 187 -4.65 27.12 -4.65
C VAL A 187 -3.90 26.06 -5.46
N LEU A 188 -4.11 24.79 -5.10
CA LEU A 188 -3.70 23.63 -5.89
C LEU A 188 -4.93 22.99 -6.53
N HIS A 189 -5.13 23.25 -7.82
CA HIS A 189 -6.24 22.69 -8.61
C HIS A 189 -5.77 21.49 -9.44
N LEU A 190 -6.31 20.31 -9.15
CA LEU A 190 -5.94 19.03 -9.76
C LEU A 190 -7.14 18.39 -10.45
N GLN A 191 -7.14 18.40 -11.78
CA GLN A 191 -8.06 17.61 -12.61
C GLN A 191 -7.52 16.18 -12.81
N ARG A 192 -8.33 15.28 -13.36
CA ARG A 192 -7.99 13.84 -13.54
C ARG A 192 -7.49 13.20 -12.24
N THR A 193 -8.01 13.69 -11.12
CA THR A 193 -7.54 13.38 -9.78
C THR A 193 -8.69 12.89 -8.93
N THR A 194 -8.75 11.57 -8.76
CA THR A 194 -9.81 10.94 -7.96
C THR A 194 -9.37 10.89 -6.50
N ALA A 195 -10.07 11.61 -5.61
CA ALA A 195 -9.99 11.35 -4.17
C ALA A 195 -10.62 9.98 -3.89
N PHE A 196 -9.79 8.99 -3.57
CA PHE A 196 -10.23 7.60 -3.47
C PHE A 196 -10.39 7.10 -2.04
N GLY A 197 -9.76 7.74 -1.06
CA GLY A 197 -9.83 7.35 0.34
C GLY A 197 -9.82 8.53 1.30
N HIS A 198 -10.77 8.57 2.23
CA HIS A 198 -10.84 9.54 3.32
C HIS A 198 -10.63 8.82 4.67
N TYR A 199 -9.63 9.27 5.42
CA TYR A 199 -9.14 8.68 6.67
C TYR A 199 -9.08 9.72 7.80
N ASP A 200 -8.64 9.29 8.97
CA ASP A 200 -8.57 10.06 10.20
C ASP A 200 -7.83 11.41 10.05
N ASP A 201 -8.28 12.40 10.82
CA ASP A 201 -7.71 13.75 10.94
C ASP A 201 -7.52 14.47 9.59
N GLY A 202 -8.54 14.41 8.73
CA GLY A 202 -8.56 15.11 7.44
C GLY A 202 -7.54 14.58 6.42
N PHE A 203 -7.13 13.31 6.55
CA PHE A 203 -6.22 12.68 5.58
C PHE A 203 -6.99 12.12 4.39
N VAL A 204 -6.67 12.59 3.18
CA VAL A 204 -7.26 12.10 1.94
C VAL A 204 -6.17 11.60 1.00
N LEU A 205 -6.37 10.40 0.47
CA LEU A 205 -5.59 9.88 -0.64
C LEU A 205 -6.30 10.15 -1.96
N ALA A 206 -5.55 10.68 -2.93
CA ALA A 206 -6.04 10.92 -4.28
C ALA A 206 -5.07 10.40 -5.35
N LEU A 207 -5.59 9.99 -6.50
CA LEU A 207 -4.80 9.50 -7.63
C LEU A 207 -4.93 10.46 -8.82
N GLU A 208 -3.85 11.16 -9.16
CA GLU A 208 -3.75 12.01 -10.35
C GLU A 208 -3.28 11.16 -11.55
N ARG A 209 -4.08 11.08 -12.61
CA ARG A 209 -3.72 10.48 -13.90
C ARG A 209 -3.06 11.54 -14.78
N ARG A 210 -1.73 11.56 -14.77
CA ARG A 210 -0.91 12.68 -15.27
C ARG A 210 -0.63 12.61 -16.75
N THR A 211 -0.40 11.42 -17.27
CA THR A 211 -0.02 11.23 -18.68
C THR A 211 -0.77 10.10 -19.37
N ASP A 212 -1.77 9.49 -18.72
CA ASP A 212 -2.62 8.46 -19.33
C ASP A 212 -3.26 8.98 -20.64
N HIS A 213 -3.73 10.23 -20.64
CA HIS A 213 -4.31 10.94 -21.79
C HIS A 213 -3.31 11.37 -22.88
N LEU A 214 -2.01 11.16 -22.67
CA LEU A 214 -0.97 11.46 -23.67
C LEU A 214 -0.54 10.22 -24.46
N GLY A 215 -0.92 9.03 -24.02
CA GLY A 215 -0.58 7.77 -24.68
C GLY A 215 0.93 7.63 -24.94
N THR A 216 1.29 7.28 -26.17
CA THR A 216 2.70 7.11 -26.60
C THR A 216 3.52 8.40 -26.62
N THR A 217 2.86 9.57 -26.57
CA THR A 217 3.53 10.88 -26.55
C THR A 217 3.93 11.31 -25.13
N ALA A 218 3.56 10.52 -24.11
CA ALA A 218 3.89 10.80 -22.71
C ALA A 218 5.42 10.92 -22.49
N PRO A 219 5.91 11.99 -21.83
CA PRO A 219 7.33 12.13 -21.51
C PRO A 219 7.81 11.03 -20.56
N ARG A 220 8.84 10.26 -20.97
CA ARG A 220 9.38 9.13 -20.20
C ARG A 220 9.87 9.48 -18.79
N ASN A 221 10.26 10.74 -18.56
CA ASN A 221 10.76 11.20 -17.27
C ASN A 221 9.63 11.65 -16.32
N ARG A 222 8.37 11.68 -16.75
CA ARG A 222 7.22 12.03 -15.90
C ARG A 222 6.55 10.76 -15.37
N SER A 223 5.99 10.85 -14.16
CA SER A 223 5.13 9.78 -13.65
C SER A 223 3.84 9.72 -14.46
N ARG A 224 3.43 8.51 -14.83
CA ARG A 224 2.14 8.24 -15.48
C ARG A 224 1.00 8.61 -14.53
N GLN A 225 1.07 8.10 -13.30
CA GLN A 225 0.13 8.40 -12.24
C GLN A 225 0.88 8.81 -10.97
N ARG A 226 0.22 9.65 -10.16
CA ARG A 226 0.74 10.14 -8.88
C ARG A 226 -0.28 9.95 -7.77
N VAL A 227 0.18 9.39 -6.65
CA VAL A 227 -0.62 9.38 -5.42
C VAL A 227 -0.36 10.65 -4.62
N TRP A 228 -1.42 11.40 -4.36
CA TRP A 228 -1.42 12.53 -3.45
C TRP A 228 -1.85 12.10 -2.05
N ARG A 229 -1.09 12.51 -1.05
CA ARG A 229 -1.36 12.35 0.38
C ARG A 229 -1.66 13.72 0.95
N ILE A 230 -2.93 14.06 1.06
CA ILE A 230 -3.41 15.40 1.40
C ILE A 230 -3.84 15.39 2.86
N ARG A 231 -3.32 16.32 3.66
CA ARG A 231 -3.79 16.58 5.03
C ARG A 231 -4.49 17.93 5.05
N ALA A 232 -5.81 17.93 5.22
CA ALA A 232 -6.60 19.15 5.27
C ALA A 232 -7.10 19.43 6.69
N ARG A 233 -7.21 20.71 7.08
CA ARG A 233 -7.90 21.06 8.33
C ARG A 233 -9.41 20.85 8.21
N HIS A 234 -9.97 21.03 7.01
CA HIS A 234 -11.36 20.71 6.70
C HIS A 234 -11.52 20.13 5.29
N VAL A 235 -12.41 19.16 5.12
CA VAL A 235 -12.74 18.53 3.83
C VAL A 235 -14.17 18.86 3.41
N ILE A 236 -14.35 19.41 2.21
CA ILE A 236 -15.66 19.65 1.60
C ILE A 236 -15.89 18.59 0.53
N VAL A 237 -16.84 17.69 0.78
CA VAL A 237 -17.29 16.63 -0.14
C VAL A 237 -18.39 17.21 -1.04
N ALA A 238 -18.02 17.60 -2.25
CA ALA A 238 -18.90 18.13 -3.30
C ALA A 238 -18.99 17.17 -4.50
N THR A 239 -19.10 15.87 -4.21
CA THR A 239 -18.97 14.74 -5.14
C THR A 239 -20.19 14.48 -6.02
N GLY A 240 -21.24 15.30 -5.92
CA GLY A 240 -22.45 15.17 -6.73
C GLY A 240 -23.33 13.97 -6.35
N ALA A 241 -24.15 13.52 -7.30
CA ALA A 241 -25.05 12.37 -7.17
C ALA A 241 -25.05 11.56 -8.48
N HIS A 242 -25.16 10.24 -8.38
CA HIS A 242 -25.31 9.34 -9.52
C HIS A 242 -26.80 9.15 -9.85
N GLU A 243 -27.16 9.21 -11.13
CA GLU A 243 -28.50 8.81 -11.59
C GLU A 243 -28.66 7.29 -11.39
N ARG A 244 -29.85 6.85 -10.96
CA ARG A 244 -30.13 5.43 -10.70
C ARG A 244 -31.09 4.85 -11.75
N PRO A 245 -30.92 3.56 -12.13
CA PRO A 245 -31.86 2.90 -13.03
C PRO A 245 -33.15 2.50 -12.30
N VAL A 246 -34.13 2.04 -13.08
CA VAL A 246 -35.31 1.28 -12.60
C VAL A 246 -35.17 -0.17 -13.09
N VAL A 247 -35.52 -1.15 -12.26
CA VAL A 247 -35.43 -2.57 -12.63
C VAL A 247 -36.70 -3.04 -13.35
N PHE A 248 -36.56 -3.54 -14.57
CA PHE A 248 -37.65 -4.13 -15.37
C PHE A 248 -37.11 -5.31 -16.18
N ALA A 249 -37.97 -6.08 -16.85
CA ALA A 249 -37.53 -7.28 -17.57
C ALA A 249 -36.60 -6.92 -18.74
N ASP A 250 -35.49 -7.63 -18.88
CA ASP A 250 -34.45 -7.39 -19.88
C ASP A 250 -33.95 -5.93 -19.91
N ASN A 251 -33.75 -5.33 -18.73
CA ASN A 251 -33.25 -3.96 -18.56
C ASN A 251 -31.73 -3.79 -18.77
N ASP A 252 -31.11 -4.73 -19.47
CA ASP A 252 -29.66 -4.91 -19.47
C ASP A 252 -29.02 -4.85 -20.87
N ARG A 253 -29.85 -4.76 -21.90
CA ARG A 253 -29.47 -4.77 -23.33
C ARG A 253 -28.65 -3.52 -23.71
N PRO A 254 -27.71 -3.65 -24.66
CA PRO A 254 -27.05 -2.48 -25.25
C PRO A 254 -28.07 -1.49 -25.84
N GLY A 255 -27.85 -0.19 -25.60
CA GLY A 255 -28.81 0.86 -25.96
C GLY A 255 -29.80 1.20 -24.84
N ILE A 256 -29.77 0.51 -23.69
CA ILE A 256 -30.40 0.98 -22.46
C ILE A 256 -29.35 1.80 -21.69
N MET A 257 -29.68 3.05 -21.35
CA MET A 257 -28.74 4.00 -20.77
C MET A 257 -29.43 4.93 -19.77
N LEU A 258 -28.67 5.45 -18.80
CA LEU A 258 -29.12 6.52 -17.91
C LEU A 258 -29.39 7.83 -18.70
N ALA A 259 -30.49 8.52 -18.40
CA ALA A 259 -30.94 9.66 -19.18
C ALA A 259 -29.96 10.84 -19.16
N ALA A 260 -29.38 11.18 -18.00
CA ALA A 260 -28.36 12.21 -17.86
C ALA A 260 -27.04 11.82 -18.56
N SER A 261 -26.76 10.52 -18.69
CA SER A 261 -25.59 10.04 -19.44
C SER A 261 -25.75 10.30 -20.94
N ALA A 262 -26.94 10.10 -21.50
CA ALA A 262 -27.21 10.43 -22.89
C ALA A 262 -27.06 11.94 -23.17
N ARG A 263 -27.49 12.80 -22.23
CA ARG A 263 -27.22 14.25 -22.31
C ARG A 263 -25.74 14.56 -22.27
N THR A 264 -24.99 13.88 -21.42
CA THR A 264 -23.53 14.02 -21.37
C THR A 264 -22.88 13.62 -22.69
N PHE A 265 -23.30 12.49 -23.31
CA PHE A 265 -22.83 12.11 -24.64
C PHE A 265 -23.13 13.16 -25.70
N LEU A 266 -24.33 13.73 -25.67
CA LEU A 266 -24.74 14.77 -26.61
C LEU A 266 -23.93 16.06 -26.43
N HIS A 267 -24.00 16.68 -25.25
CA HIS A 267 -23.46 18.03 -25.04
C HIS A 267 -21.95 18.06 -24.87
N ARG A 268 -21.38 17.06 -24.18
CA ARG A 268 -19.92 16.99 -23.96
C ARG A 268 -19.17 16.39 -25.13
N TYR A 269 -19.72 15.40 -25.83
CA TYR A 269 -18.97 14.68 -26.88
C TYR A 269 -19.57 14.84 -28.28
N GLY A 270 -20.72 15.50 -28.42
CA GLY A 270 -21.39 15.67 -29.70
C GLY A 270 -21.91 14.35 -30.27
N VAL A 271 -22.39 13.43 -29.42
CA VAL A 271 -22.80 12.07 -29.80
C VAL A 271 -24.25 11.80 -29.40
N LEU A 272 -25.06 11.35 -30.36
CA LEU A 272 -26.35 10.75 -30.09
C LEU A 272 -26.14 9.27 -29.74
N ALA A 273 -26.56 8.83 -28.55
CA ALA A 273 -26.50 7.43 -28.14
C ALA A 273 -27.47 6.50 -28.92
N GLY A 274 -28.31 7.07 -29.78
CA GLY A 274 -29.27 6.38 -30.64
C GLY A 274 -30.09 7.38 -31.44
N ARG A 275 -30.84 6.90 -32.43
CA ARG A 275 -31.64 7.73 -33.34
C ARG A 275 -33.14 7.70 -33.04
N ASP A 276 -33.61 6.61 -32.43
CA ASP A 276 -35.02 6.36 -32.13
C ASP A 276 -35.14 6.02 -30.64
N ALA A 277 -35.49 7.03 -29.84
CA ALA A 277 -35.46 6.96 -28.39
C ALA A 277 -36.85 6.76 -27.78
N VAL A 278 -36.89 5.97 -26.71
CA VAL A 278 -37.95 6.02 -25.69
C VAL A 278 -37.31 6.47 -24.39
N VAL A 279 -37.99 7.33 -23.64
CA VAL A 279 -37.53 7.81 -22.34
C VAL A 279 -38.45 7.28 -21.26
N PHE A 280 -37.91 6.60 -20.27
CA PHE A 280 -38.63 6.08 -19.10
C PHE A 280 -38.17 6.82 -17.85
N THR A 281 -39.09 7.46 -17.14
CA THR A 281 -38.74 8.30 -16.00
C THR A 281 -39.67 8.13 -14.80
N THR A 282 -39.12 8.39 -13.62
CA THR A 282 -39.84 8.54 -12.36
C THR A 282 -39.62 9.92 -11.73
N ASP A 283 -38.87 10.78 -12.40
CA ASP A 283 -38.52 12.14 -11.98
C ASP A 283 -38.42 13.11 -13.18
N ASP A 284 -38.12 14.38 -12.90
CA ASP A 284 -38.10 15.44 -13.92
C ASP A 284 -36.83 15.45 -14.78
N GLY A 285 -35.74 14.84 -14.32
CA GLY A 285 -34.42 14.92 -14.95
C GLY A 285 -34.39 14.39 -16.38
N ALA A 286 -35.19 13.37 -16.68
CA ALA A 286 -35.21 12.75 -18.00
C ALA A 286 -35.90 13.60 -19.10
N TYR A 287 -36.76 14.55 -18.74
CA TYR A 287 -37.43 15.41 -19.73
C TYR A 287 -36.44 16.29 -20.48
N ALA A 288 -35.43 16.82 -19.79
CA ALA A 288 -34.36 17.55 -20.43
C ALA A 288 -33.60 16.67 -21.45
N ALA A 289 -33.41 15.38 -21.16
CA ALA A 289 -32.80 14.46 -22.11
C ALA A 289 -33.67 14.25 -23.35
N ALA A 290 -34.98 14.06 -23.18
CA ALA A 290 -35.92 13.92 -24.30
C ALA A 290 -35.88 15.16 -25.21
N VAL A 291 -35.93 16.35 -24.63
CA VAL A 291 -35.90 17.62 -25.34
C VAL A 291 -34.56 17.81 -26.08
N ASP A 292 -33.44 17.63 -25.38
CA ASP A 292 -32.11 17.84 -25.95
C ASP A 292 -31.83 16.88 -27.12
N LEU A 293 -32.22 15.60 -26.98
CA LEU A 293 -32.06 14.62 -28.06
C LEU A 293 -32.94 14.96 -29.27
N ALA A 294 -34.18 15.41 -29.05
CA ALA A 294 -35.07 15.83 -30.13
C ALA A 294 -34.52 17.05 -30.88
N ASP A 295 -34.02 18.05 -30.15
CA ASP A 295 -33.40 19.26 -30.73
C ASP A 295 -32.11 18.93 -31.50
N ALA A 296 -31.40 17.89 -31.09
CA ALA A 296 -30.25 17.35 -31.82
C ALA A 296 -30.62 16.43 -33.01
N GLY A 297 -31.91 16.22 -33.27
CA GLY A 297 -32.43 15.49 -34.42
C GLY A 297 -32.61 13.98 -34.22
N ALA A 298 -32.62 13.47 -32.99
CA ALA A 298 -33.12 12.14 -32.69
C ALA A 298 -34.66 12.15 -32.63
N ARG A 299 -35.29 11.03 -33.00
CA ARG A 299 -36.74 10.86 -32.84
C ARG A 299 -37.03 10.33 -31.45
N VAL A 300 -37.73 11.10 -30.62
CA VAL A 300 -38.22 10.62 -29.32
C VAL A 300 -39.67 10.18 -29.47
N HIS A 301 -39.91 8.87 -29.42
CA HIS A 301 -41.22 8.26 -29.66
C HIS A 301 -42.20 8.47 -28.51
N ALA A 302 -41.69 8.48 -27.27
CA ALA A 302 -42.48 8.78 -26.09
C ALA A 302 -41.58 9.10 -24.89
N VAL A 303 -42.07 9.99 -24.02
CA VAL A 303 -41.69 10.03 -22.61
C VAL A 303 -42.74 9.23 -21.83
N VAL A 304 -42.31 8.10 -21.28
CA VAL A 304 -43.08 7.21 -20.42
C VAL A 304 -42.78 7.63 -18.98
N ASP A 305 -43.73 8.30 -18.34
CA ASP A 305 -43.59 8.79 -16.97
C ASP A 305 -44.44 7.92 -16.04
N ALA A 306 -43.78 7.31 -15.06
CA ALA A 306 -44.43 6.46 -14.07
C ALA A 306 -45.40 7.24 -13.16
N ARG A 307 -45.25 8.57 -13.07
CA ARG A 307 -46.09 9.43 -12.25
C ARG A 307 -47.45 9.65 -12.91
N PRO A 308 -48.53 9.83 -12.12
CA PRO A 308 -49.86 10.07 -12.65
C PRO A 308 -49.97 11.39 -13.43
N GLU A 309 -49.11 12.36 -13.11
CA GLU A 309 -49.07 13.67 -13.75
C GLU A 309 -47.63 14.02 -14.14
N ALA A 310 -47.49 14.68 -15.30
CA ALA A 310 -46.22 15.20 -15.79
C ALA A 310 -46.14 16.70 -15.46
N PRO A 311 -44.95 17.24 -15.17
CA PRO A 311 -44.77 18.67 -14.91
C PRO A 311 -45.28 19.51 -16.09
N ALA A 312 -46.09 20.54 -15.82
CA ALA A 312 -46.73 21.34 -16.87
C ALA A 312 -45.71 22.01 -17.80
N GLY A 313 -44.60 22.53 -17.25
CA GLY A 313 -43.52 23.13 -18.04
C GLY A 313 -42.87 22.12 -18.99
N TRP A 314 -42.48 20.96 -18.48
CA TRP A 314 -41.86 19.90 -19.30
C TRP A 314 -42.82 19.30 -20.34
N ARG A 315 -44.10 19.12 -19.99
CA ARG A 315 -45.13 18.70 -20.94
C ARG A 315 -45.24 19.68 -22.10
N ALA A 316 -45.25 20.98 -21.84
CA ALA A 316 -45.28 22.00 -22.87
C ALA A 316 -44.02 21.96 -23.76
N GLU A 317 -42.83 21.74 -23.18
CA GLU A 317 -41.59 21.58 -23.95
C GLU A 317 -41.62 20.36 -24.90
N CYS A 318 -42.15 19.24 -24.43
CA CYS A 318 -42.33 18.03 -25.22
C CYS A 318 -43.37 18.23 -26.34
N GLU A 319 -44.52 18.84 -26.04
CA GLU A 319 -45.57 19.13 -27.02
C GLU A 319 -45.07 20.02 -28.17
N ARG A 320 -44.25 21.05 -27.85
CA ARG A 320 -43.64 21.92 -28.87
C ARG A 320 -42.75 21.17 -29.87
N ARG A 321 -42.19 20.03 -29.45
CA ARG A 321 -41.31 19.17 -30.26
C ARG A 321 -42.02 17.94 -30.81
N GLY A 322 -43.33 17.81 -30.57
CA GLY A 322 -44.12 16.65 -31.00
C GLY A 322 -43.76 15.36 -30.26
N ILE A 323 -43.25 15.44 -29.04
CA ILE A 323 -42.90 14.28 -28.21
C ILE A 323 -44.11 13.88 -27.37
N PRO A 324 -44.69 12.68 -27.57
CA PRO A 324 -45.80 12.20 -26.75
C PRO A 324 -45.38 11.98 -25.30
N VAL A 325 -46.14 12.53 -24.34
CA VAL A 325 -45.95 12.29 -22.90
C VAL A 325 -47.04 11.36 -22.39
N ARG A 326 -46.64 10.19 -21.86
CA ARG A 326 -47.51 9.13 -21.38
C ARG A 326 -47.34 8.96 -19.87
N THR A 327 -48.25 9.52 -19.10
CA THR A 327 -48.25 9.48 -17.64
C THR A 327 -48.94 8.23 -17.09
N GLY A 328 -48.56 7.78 -15.91
CA GLY A 328 -49.10 6.58 -15.26
C GLY A 328 -48.62 5.27 -15.91
N GLN A 329 -47.64 5.34 -16.81
CA GLN A 329 -47.15 4.20 -17.58
C GLN A 329 -45.69 3.89 -17.27
N VAL A 330 -45.29 2.64 -17.49
CA VAL A 330 -43.94 2.13 -17.23
C VAL A 330 -43.44 1.27 -18.38
N VAL A 331 -42.11 1.19 -18.51
CA VAL A 331 -41.49 0.16 -19.36
C VAL A 331 -41.40 -1.14 -18.56
N ALA A 332 -42.15 -2.15 -18.96
CA ALA A 332 -42.20 -3.45 -18.28
C ALA A 332 -41.27 -4.50 -18.90
N GLY A 333 -40.69 -4.23 -20.07
CA GLY A 333 -39.76 -5.13 -20.73
C GLY A 333 -39.13 -4.55 -21.99
N THR A 334 -38.18 -5.26 -22.58
CA THR A 334 -37.57 -4.88 -23.88
C THR A 334 -37.36 -6.08 -24.80
N GLU A 335 -37.31 -5.80 -26.10
CA GLU A 335 -36.97 -6.78 -27.14
C GLU A 335 -35.60 -6.45 -27.78
N GLY A 336 -34.95 -7.48 -28.34
CA GLY A 336 -33.76 -7.35 -29.21
C GLY A 336 -32.54 -8.13 -28.72
N ASP A 337 -31.81 -8.80 -29.61
CA ASP A 337 -30.73 -9.72 -29.20
C ASP A 337 -29.41 -9.00 -28.90
N GLN A 338 -28.89 -8.22 -29.85
CA GLN A 338 -27.58 -7.54 -29.74
C GLN A 338 -27.68 -6.09 -29.25
N ARG A 339 -28.87 -5.49 -29.37
CA ARG A 339 -29.21 -4.12 -29.00
C ARG A 339 -30.71 -4.08 -28.77
N VAL A 340 -31.20 -3.15 -27.95
CA VAL A 340 -32.63 -2.88 -27.84
C VAL A 340 -33.22 -2.55 -29.22
N THR A 341 -34.38 -3.15 -29.53
CA THR A 341 -35.16 -2.89 -30.75
C THR A 341 -36.57 -2.38 -30.45
N ALA A 342 -37.06 -2.59 -29.23
CA ALA A 342 -38.33 -2.05 -28.76
C ALA A 342 -38.41 -2.00 -27.23
N ALA A 343 -39.16 -1.02 -26.72
CA ALA A 343 -39.64 -0.95 -25.34
C ALA A 343 -41.09 -1.45 -25.26
N LEU A 344 -41.40 -2.22 -24.22
CA LEU A 344 -42.74 -2.71 -23.94
C LEU A 344 -43.36 -1.86 -22.82
N VAL A 345 -44.35 -1.05 -23.16
CA VAL A 345 -44.99 -0.07 -22.28
C VAL A 345 -46.34 -0.59 -21.80
N THR A 346 -46.67 -0.35 -20.53
CA THR A 346 -47.95 -0.71 -19.92
C THR A 346 -48.31 0.31 -18.84
N GLU A 347 -49.56 0.31 -18.39
CA GLU A 347 -49.98 0.98 -17.16
C GLU A 347 -49.17 0.47 -15.95
N LEU A 348 -48.83 1.36 -15.01
CA LEU A 348 -48.00 1.10 -13.82
C LEU A 348 -48.46 -0.13 -13.01
N HIS A 349 -49.78 -0.33 -12.91
CA HIS A 349 -50.39 -1.42 -12.15
C HIS A 349 -50.69 -2.69 -13.00
N GLY A 350 -50.15 -2.76 -14.21
CA GLY A 350 -50.34 -3.86 -15.15
C GLY A 350 -51.46 -3.60 -16.16
N GLY A 351 -51.34 -4.23 -17.32
CA GLY A 351 -52.21 -4.02 -18.47
C GLY A 351 -51.68 -4.72 -19.72
N GLU A 352 -52.31 -4.43 -20.86
CA GLU A 352 -51.81 -4.87 -22.16
C GLU A 352 -50.49 -4.15 -22.48
N ARG A 353 -49.50 -4.90 -22.96
CA ARG A 353 -48.19 -4.35 -23.31
C ARG A 353 -48.23 -3.79 -24.73
N GLU A 354 -48.07 -2.48 -24.85
CA GLU A 354 -47.85 -1.81 -26.13
C GLU A 354 -46.36 -1.87 -26.50
N ARG A 355 -46.08 -2.20 -27.75
CA ARG A 355 -44.72 -2.26 -28.29
C ARG A 355 -44.36 -0.96 -29.00
N ILE A 356 -43.33 -0.26 -28.53
CA ILE A 356 -42.76 0.94 -29.17
C ILE A 356 -41.37 0.61 -29.69
N ALA A 357 -41.15 0.70 -31.00
CA ALA A 357 -39.85 0.44 -31.61
C ALA A 357 -38.84 1.54 -31.25
N CYS A 358 -37.64 1.15 -30.82
CA CYS A 358 -36.57 2.09 -30.44
C CYS A 358 -35.19 1.41 -30.53
N ASP A 359 -34.14 2.20 -30.74
CA ASP A 359 -32.74 1.78 -30.66
C ASP A 359 -32.02 2.31 -29.40
N LEU A 360 -32.71 3.17 -28.64
CA LEU A 360 -32.26 3.78 -27.39
C LEU A 360 -33.42 3.81 -26.39
N LEU A 361 -33.17 3.31 -25.18
CA LEU A 361 -34.06 3.46 -24.04
C LEU A 361 -33.31 4.21 -22.95
N LEU A 362 -33.76 5.45 -22.68
CA LEU A 362 -33.24 6.24 -21.58
C LEU A 362 -34.02 5.95 -20.31
N VAL A 363 -33.34 5.79 -19.19
CA VAL A 363 -33.95 5.48 -17.90
C VAL A 363 -33.50 6.48 -16.85
N SER A 364 -34.45 7.07 -16.13
CA SER A 364 -34.19 7.84 -14.90
C SER A 364 -35.10 7.34 -13.78
N GLY A 365 -34.50 6.73 -12.77
CA GLY A 365 -35.19 6.25 -11.57
C GLY A 365 -35.04 7.19 -10.37
N GLY A 366 -34.40 8.34 -10.54
CA GLY A 366 -33.98 9.27 -9.48
C GLY A 366 -32.46 9.29 -9.26
N TRP A 367 -32.03 9.83 -8.11
CA TRP A 367 -30.62 10.17 -7.85
C TRP A 367 -30.11 9.61 -6.52
N ASN A 368 -28.88 9.12 -6.52
CA ASN A 368 -28.16 8.62 -5.35
C ASN A 368 -26.98 9.55 -5.03
N PRO A 369 -27.04 10.35 -3.94
CA PRO A 369 -25.94 11.19 -3.49
C PRO A 369 -24.63 10.40 -3.33
N ALA A 370 -23.52 10.93 -3.85
CA ALA A 370 -22.22 10.25 -3.85
C ALA A 370 -21.48 10.39 -2.50
N VAL A 371 -22.08 9.88 -1.43
CA VAL A 371 -21.65 10.03 -0.03
C VAL A 371 -20.45 9.16 0.39
N HIS A 372 -19.79 8.48 -0.56
CA HIS A 372 -18.73 7.51 -0.31
C HIS A 372 -17.64 8.03 0.64
N LEU A 373 -17.06 9.21 0.37
CA LEU A 373 -16.00 9.79 1.18
C LEU A 373 -16.46 10.26 2.57
N PHE A 374 -17.72 10.70 2.69
CA PHE A 374 -18.31 11.04 3.99
C PHE A 374 -18.48 9.78 4.85
N SER A 375 -18.99 8.70 4.26
CA SER A 375 -19.15 7.42 4.97
C SER A 375 -17.82 6.71 5.28
N GLN A 376 -16.79 6.88 4.45
CA GLN A 376 -15.43 6.38 4.75
C GLN A 376 -14.86 7.03 6.02
N ALA A 377 -15.13 8.32 6.23
CA ALA A 377 -14.82 9.03 7.47
C ALA A 377 -15.84 8.76 8.61
N ARG A 378 -16.62 7.68 8.49
CA ARG A 378 -17.63 7.21 9.46
C ARG A 378 -18.83 8.12 9.65
N GLY A 379 -19.07 9.07 8.73
CA GLY A 379 -20.30 9.86 8.73
C GLY A 379 -21.54 8.99 8.51
N ARG A 380 -22.52 9.12 9.39
CA ARG A 380 -23.78 8.38 9.34
C ARG A 380 -24.74 8.95 8.30
N LEU A 381 -25.41 8.05 7.59
CA LEU A 381 -26.41 8.41 6.60
C LEU A 381 -27.82 8.31 7.18
N ARG A 382 -28.73 9.13 6.69
CA ARG A 382 -30.18 8.96 6.86
C ARG A 382 -30.82 8.67 5.51
N TYR A 383 -31.90 7.93 5.51
CA TYR A 383 -32.75 7.79 4.32
C TYR A 383 -33.66 9.01 4.20
N ASP A 384 -33.86 9.48 2.97
CA ASP A 384 -34.76 10.56 2.62
C ASP A 384 -35.85 9.99 1.71
N ASP A 385 -37.08 9.93 2.23
CA ASP A 385 -38.21 9.29 1.54
C ASP A 385 -38.66 10.07 0.28
N GLU A 386 -38.48 11.39 0.26
CA GLU A 386 -38.86 12.24 -0.87
C GLU A 386 -37.90 12.06 -2.05
N LEU A 387 -36.59 11.98 -1.76
CA LEU A 387 -35.57 11.68 -2.78
C LEU A 387 -35.49 10.18 -3.13
N GLY A 388 -35.97 9.33 -2.22
CA GLY A 388 -35.73 7.90 -2.24
C GLY A 388 -34.25 7.54 -2.16
N ALA A 389 -33.48 8.25 -1.33
CA ALA A 389 -32.02 8.15 -1.33
C ALA A 389 -31.41 8.28 0.07
N PHE A 390 -30.17 7.82 0.23
CA PHE A 390 -29.40 8.07 1.45
C PHE A 390 -28.59 9.36 1.33
N VAL A 391 -28.75 10.24 2.32
CA VAL A 391 -28.07 11.54 2.44
C VAL A 391 -27.28 11.60 3.76
N PRO A 392 -26.32 12.53 3.92
CA PRO A 392 -25.68 12.78 5.21
C PRO A 392 -26.72 13.03 6.31
N GLY A 393 -26.64 12.25 7.40
CA GLY A 393 -27.60 12.29 8.51
C GLY A 393 -27.07 13.01 9.75
N GLU A 394 -25.80 13.41 9.76
CA GLU A 394 -25.16 14.10 10.87
C GLU A 394 -24.08 15.07 10.38
N THR A 395 -23.63 15.95 11.26
CA THR A 395 -22.44 16.77 11.08
C THR A 395 -21.20 16.00 11.52
N LEU A 396 -20.12 16.07 10.75
CA LEU A 396 -18.86 15.42 11.08
C LEU A 396 -17.77 16.49 11.27
N PRO A 397 -17.14 16.61 12.45
CA PRO A 397 -16.08 17.60 12.66
C PRO A 397 -14.97 17.48 11.59
N GLY A 398 -14.55 18.62 11.04
CA GLY A 398 -13.55 18.69 9.97
C GLY A 398 -14.03 18.21 8.59
N THR A 399 -15.32 17.88 8.43
CA THR A 399 -15.89 17.44 7.14
C THR A 399 -17.28 18.03 6.89
N SER A 400 -17.49 18.58 5.70
CA SER A 400 -18.81 19.02 5.24
C SER A 400 -19.16 18.38 3.92
N VAL A 401 -20.45 18.23 3.65
CA VAL A 401 -20.98 17.73 2.37
C VAL A 401 -21.81 18.84 1.74
N ALA A 402 -21.65 19.07 0.45
CA ALA A 402 -22.31 20.16 -0.25
C ALA A 402 -22.89 19.75 -1.61
N GLY A 403 -23.95 20.46 -2.04
CA GLY A 403 -24.61 20.28 -3.33
C GLY A 403 -25.34 18.94 -3.41
N SER A 404 -25.31 18.28 -4.57
CA SER A 404 -26.07 17.03 -4.77
C SER A 404 -25.60 15.87 -3.90
N ALA A 405 -24.36 15.91 -3.41
CA ALA A 405 -23.89 14.95 -2.40
C ALA A 405 -24.62 15.11 -1.05
N ALA A 406 -25.16 16.30 -0.77
CA ALA A 406 -25.98 16.60 0.40
C ALA A 406 -27.50 16.40 0.14
N GLY A 407 -27.89 15.96 -1.07
CA GLY A 407 -29.29 15.82 -1.48
C GLY A 407 -29.90 17.06 -2.16
N VAL A 408 -29.10 18.11 -2.42
CA VAL A 408 -29.57 19.32 -3.12
C VAL A 408 -29.39 19.14 -4.63
N LEU A 409 -30.49 19.00 -5.37
CA LEU A 409 -30.45 18.53 -6.76
C LEU A 409 -30.64 19.63 -7.82
N ASP A 410 -31.03 20.85 -7.44
CA ASP A 410 -31.11 22.00 -8.33
C ASP A 410 -29.80 22.81 -8.33
N LEU A 411 -29.52 23.49 -9.45
CA LEU A 411 -28.26 24.19 -9.67
C LEU A 411 -28.05 25.38 -8.71
N ASP A 412 -29.07 26.21 -8.54
CA ASP A 412 -29.05 27.37 -7.64
C ASP A 412 -28.82 26.92 -6.18
N GLY A 413 -29.56 25.89 -5.76
CA GLY A 413 -29.37 25.22 -4.47
C GLY A 413 -27.94 24.72 -4.30
N CYS A 414 -27.35 24.06 -5.30
CA CYS A 414 -25.96 23.59 -5.24
C CYS A 414 -24.95 24.73 -5.05
N LEU A 415 -25.13 25.85 -5.75
CA LEU A 415 -24.25 27.03 -5.65
C LEU A 415 -24.36 27.67 -4.25
N ARG A 416 -25.58 27.87 -3.75
CA ARG A 416 -25.83 28.41 -2.41
C ARG A 416 -25.30 27.49 -1.32
N ASP A 417 -25.51 26.19 -1.46
CA ASP A 417 -25.09 25.19 -0.48
C ASP A 417 -23.57 25.03 -0.40
N GLY A 418 -22.87 25.05 -1.55
CA GLY A 418 -21.40 25.04 -1.60
C GLY A 418 -20.78 26.24 -0.89
N ALA A 419 -21.31 27.45 -1.13
CA ALA A 419 -20.83 28.66 -0.46
C ALA A 419 -21.12 28.59 1.06
N ARG A 420 -22.33 28.20 1.45
CA ARG A 420 -22.75 28.06 2.86
C ARG A 420 -21.87 27.07 3.62
N ALA A 421 -21.64 25.88 3.08
CA ALA A 421 -20.80 24.86 3.71
C ALA A 421 -19.36 25.35 3.91
N THR A 422 -18.84 26.11 2.94
CA THR A 422 -17.49 26.68 3.02
C THR A 422 -17.39 27.79 4.05
N LEU A 423 -18.36 28.70 4.12
CA LEU A 423 -18.38 29.75 5.14
C LEU A 423 -18.44 29.18 6.55
N ALA A 424 -19.20 28.09 6.75
CA ALA A 424 -19.23 27.37 8.03
C ALA A 424 -17.86 26.75 8.35
N ALA A 425 -17.24 26.08 7.38
CA ALA A 425 -15.90 25.51 7.54
C ALA A 425 -14.84 26.59 7.86
N LEU A 426 -14.87 27.73 7.18
CA LEU A 426 -13.95 28.84 7.43
C LEU A 426 -14.13 29.41 8.83
N ALA A 427 -15.38 29.55 9.30
CA ALA A 427 -15.68 29.98 10.66
C ALA A 427 -15.14 28.99 11.70
N ASP A 428 -15.33 27.68 11.50
CA ASP A 428 -14.79 26.63 12.37
C ASP A 428 -13.24 26.63 12.40
N LEU A 429 -12.60 27.05 11.31
CA LEU A 429 -11.15 27.20 11.20
C LEU A 429 -10.62 28.55 11.69
N GLU A 430 -11.51 29.45 12.14
CA GLU A 430 -11.22 30.84 12.54
C GLU A 430 -10.56 31.66 11.43
N ILE A 431 -10.94 31.42 10.17
CA ILE A 431 -10.49 32.19 9.00
C ILE A 431 -11.58 33.22 8.65
N ASP A 432 -11.21 34.49 8.62
CA ASP A 432 -12.14 35.59 8.30
C ASP A 432 -12.64 35.48 6.86
N ALA A 433 -13.96 35.39 6.72
CA ALA A 433 -14.66 35.36 5.43
C ALA A 433 -15.35 36.70 5.09
N GLY A 434 -14.97 37.77 5.77
CA GLY A 434 -15.47 39.12 5.50
C GLY A 434 -15.27 39.53 4.05
N GLY A 435 -16.36 39.93 3.37
CA GLY A 435 -16.31 40.44 2.00
C GLY A 435 -16.35 39.40 0.88
N VAL A 436 -16.61 38.11 1.20
CA VAL A 436 -16.87 37.10 0.16
C VAL A 436 -18.18 37.44 -0.58
N ALA A 437 -18.09 37.48 -1.91
CA ALA A 437 -19.23 37.76 -2.78
C ALA A 437 -20.32 36.69 -2.68
N ALA A 438 -21.58 37.09 -2.91
CA ALA A 438 -22.70 36.16 -3.01
C ALA A 438 -22.47 35.14 -4.15
N PRO A 439 -23.03 33.92 -4.03
CA PRO A 439 -23.02 32.96 -5.14
C PRO A 439 -23.75 33.55 -6.37
N PRO A 440 -23.37 33.12 -7.58
CA PRO A 440 -24.00 33.59 -8.80
C PRO A 440 -25.46 33.13 -8.89
N THR A 441 -26.24 33.77 -9.75
CA THR A 441 -27.67 33.50 -9.94
C THR A 441 -27.91 32.58 -11.13
N THR A 442 -29.01 31.84 -11.14
CA THR A 442 -29.39 30.97 -12.26
C THR A 442 -30.77 31.34 -12.78
N GLU A 443 -31.04 31.04 -14.05
CA GLU A 443 -32.41 31.07 -14.56
C GLU A 443 -33.24 30.01 -13.82
N GLN A 444 -34.49 30.34 -13.48
CA GLN A 444 -35.42 29.36 -12.90
C GLN A 444 -35.95 28.46 -14.01
N GLY A 445 -35.63 27.17 -13.94
CA GLY A 445 -36.23 26.15 -14.80
C GLY A 445 -37.70 25.89 -14.45
N PRO A 446 -38.35 24.94 -15.15
CA PRO A 446 -39.67 24.45 -14.78
C PRO A 446 -39.71 24.03 -13.30
N GLU A 447 -40.82 24.33 -12.61
CA GLU A 447 -41.02 23.94 -11.21
C GLU A 447 -40.84 22.42 -11.06
N ARG A 448 -40.00 22.02 -10.09
CA ARG A 448 -39.76 20.61 -9.79
C ARG A 448 -41.00 19.99 -9.18
N THR A 449 -41.35 18.81 -9.65
CA THR A 449 -42.40 17.97 -9.07
C THR A 449 -41.80 16.85 -8.23
N PRO A 450 -42.53 16.33 -7.24
CA PRO A 450 -42.08 15.19 -6.44
C PRO A 450 -41.73 13.98 -7.33
N SER A 451 -40.62 13.31 -7.00
CA SER A 451 -40.21 12.08 -7.68
C SER A 451 -41.05 10.90 -7.17
N LEU A 452 -41.24 9.90 -8.02
CA LEU A 452 -41.76 8.59 -7.61
C LEU A 452 -40.59 7.65 -7.32
N VAL A 453 -40.55 7.10 -6.11
CA VAL A 453 -39.58 6.05 -5.76
C VAL A 453 -40.08 4.72 -6.32
N LEU A 454 -39.47 4.27 -7.41
CA LEU A 454 -39.78 3.01 -8.08
C LEU A 454 -38.50 2.18 -8.25
N TRP A 455 -38.35 1.12 -7.45
CA TRP A 455 -37.17 0.27 -7.52
C TRP A 455 -37.25 -0.75 -8.65
N ARG A 456 -38.43 -1.33 -8.84
CA ARG A 456 -38.72 -2.28 -9.91
C ARG A 456 -40.14 -2.17 -10.43
N VAL A 457 -40.32 -2.53 -11.70
CA VAL A 457 -41.63 -2.73 -12.33
C VAL A 457 -42.08 -4.18 -12.09
N PRO A 458 -43.37 -4.47 -11.84
CA PRO A 458 -43.85 -5.85 -11.75
C PRO A 458 -43.55 -6.66 -13.03
N GLY A 459 -42.98 -7.86 -12.89
CA GLY A 459 -42.56 -8.67 -14.04
C GLY A 459 -41.89 -9.98 -13.64
N ASP A 460 -41.27 -10.64 -14.62
CA ASP A 460 -40.48 -11.85 -14.41
C ASP A 460 -39.17 -11.52 -13.68
N GLU A 461 -39.06 -11.98 -12.43
CA GLU A 461 -37.92 -11.72 -11.55
C GLU A 461 -36.59 -12.30 -12.07
N HIS A 462 -36.63 -13.31 -12.95
CA HIS A 462 -35.43 -13.90 -13.55
C HIS A 462 -34.85 -13.08 -14.70
N ALA A 463 -35.66 -12.20 -15.29
CA ALA A 463 -35.24 -11.31 -16.37
C ALA A 463 -34.93 -9.89 -15.87
N GLN A 464 -35.05 -9.64 -14.57
CA GLN A 464 -34.93 -8.31 -13.96
C GLN A 464 -33.54 -8.10 -13.34
N PHE A 465 -32.62 -7.49 -14.07
CA PHE A 465 -31.24 -7.30 -13.62
C PHE A 465 -31.13 -6.14 -12.63
N VAL A 466 -30.66 -6.45 -11.42
CA VAL A 466 -30.39 -5.46 -10.37
C VAL A 466 -28.93 -5.01 -10.43
N ASP A 467 -28.02 -5.96 -10.66
CA ASP A 467 -26.61 -5.69 -10.90
C ASP A 467 -26.22 -6.28 -12.26
N VAL A 468 -26.18 -5.37 -13.23
CA VAL A 468 -25.88 -5.64 -14.65
C VAL A 468 -24.54 -6.33 -14.79
N GLN A 469 -23.50 -5.89 -14.08
CA GLN A 469 -22.18 -6.50 -14.23
C GLN A 469 -22.11 -7.91 -13.62
N ARG A 470 -22.82 -8.15 -12.51
CA ARG A 470 -22.81 -9.43 -11.80
C ARG A 470 -23.78 -10.46 -12.36
N ASP A 471 -24.58 -10.10 -13.38
CA ASP A 471 -25.72 -10.91 -13.86
C ASP A 471 -26.72 -11.24 -12.73
N ALA A 472 -26.79 -10.41 -11.68
CA ALA A 472 -27.65 -10.67 -10.54
C ALA A 472 -29.01 -9.99 -10.71
N THR A 473 -30.05 -10.74 -10.39
CA THR A 473 -31.44 -10.40 -10.70
C THR A 473 -32.30 -10.27 -9.44
N VAL A 474 -33.55 -9.85 -9.61
CA VAL A 474 -34.56 -9.83 -8.54
C VAL A 474 -34.77 -11.24 -7.96
N ALA A 475 -34.74 -12.27 -8.80
CA ALA A 475 -34.87 -13.66 -8.36
C ALA A 475 -33.75 -14.06 -7.36
N ASP A 476 -32.54 -13.53 -7.55
CA ASP A 476 -31.42 -13.80 -6.63
C ASP A 476 -31.65 -13.15 -5.25
N ILE A 477 -32.21 -11.93 -5.22
CA ILE A 477 -32.60 -11.26 -3.97
C ILE A 477 -33.75 -12.02 -3.30
N ALA A 478 -34.78 -12.40 -4.06
CA ALA A 478 -35.91 -13.17 -3.56
C ALA A 478 -35.45 -14.52 -2.96
N ARG A 479 -34.51 -15.20 -3.62
CA ARG A 479 -33.87 -16.41 -3.12
C ARG A 479 -33.11 -16.17 -1.81
N ALA A 480 -32.33 -15.09 -1.71
CA ALA A 480 -31.61 -14.75 -0.48
C ALA A 480 -32.58 -14.48 0.70
N VAL A 481 -33.63 -13.69 0.45
CA VAL A 481 -34.68 -13.40 1.44
C VAL A 481 -35.43 -14.68 1.85
N GLY A 482 -35.76 -15.54 0.88
CA GLY A 482 -36.40 -16.84 1.10
C GLY A 482 -35.53 -17.80 1.92
N ALA A 483 -34.20 -17.70 1.80
CA ALA A 483 -33.25 -18.44 2.62
C ALA A 483 -33.12 -17.92 4.07
N GLY A 484 -33.90 -16.90 4.45
CA GLY A 484 -33.92 -16.34 5.82
C GLY A 484 -33.03 -15.12 6.01
N MET A 485 -32.39 -14.61 4.95
CA MET A 485 -31.55 -13.42 5.06
C MET A 485 -32.41 -12.15 5.18
N ARG A 486 -31.99 -11.22 6.04
CA ARG A 486 -32.73 -9.97 6.34
C ARG A 486 -31.87 -8.72 6.20
N GLY A 487 -30.60 -8.78 6.57
CA GLY A 487 -29.66 -7.65 6.43
C GLY A 487 -29.12 -7.51 5.01
N VAL A 488 -28.94 -6.27 4.55
CA VAL A 488 -28.41 -5.96 3.20
C VAL A 488 -27.00 -6.52 2.98
N GLU A 489 -26.19 -6.66 4.04
CA GLU A 489 -24.87 -7.27 4.01
C GLU A 489 -24.92 -8.79 3.71
N HIS A 490 -25.95 -9.51 4.16
CA HIS A 490 -26.15 -10.92 3.81
C HIS A 490 -26.62 -11.07 2.37
N VAL A 491 -27.57 -10.24 1.94
CA VAL A 491 -28.05 -10.21 0.54
C VAL A 491 -26.87 -9.96 -0.40
N LYS A 492 -26.07 -8.90 -0.15
CA LYS A 492 -24.83 -8.61 -0.89
C LYS A 492 -23.90 -9.82 -1.01
N ARG A 493 -23.64 -10.55 0.08
CA ARG A 493 -22.72 -11.69 0.08
C ARG A 493 -23.29 -12.91 -0.65
N TYR A 494 -24.60 -13.13 -0.55
CA TYR A 494 -25.26 -14.27 -1.19
C TYR A 494 -25.40 -14.07 -2.70
N THR A 495 -25.82 -12.87 -3.12
CA THR A 495 -26.09 -12.55 -4.54
C THR A 495 -24.87 -11.99 -5.26
N THR A 496 -23.86 -11.53 -4.52
CA THR A 496 -22.69 -10.78 -5.02
C THR A 496 -22.98 -9.40 -5.59
N ILE A 497 -24.20 -8.87 -5.43
CA ILE A 497 -24.57 -7.51 -5.85
C ILE A 497 -23.66 -6.47 -5.18
N GLY A 498 -23.19 -5.48 -5.94
CA GLY A 498 -22.34 -4.40 -5.44
C GLY A 498 -20.91 -4.83 -5.07
N THR A 499 -20.45 -5.99 -5.59
CA THR A 499 -19.06 -6.48 -5.41
C THR A 499 -18.21 -6.35 -6.67
N ALA A 500 -18.78 -5.73 -7.71
CA ALA A 500 -18.23 -5.63 -9.04
C ALA A 500 -17.24 -4.45 -9.15
N HIS A 501 -16.79 -4.09 -10.36
CA HIS A 501 -15.75 -3.06 -10.52
C HIS A 501 -16.28 -1.65 -10.17
N ASP A 502 -17.57 -1.43 -10.40
CA ASP A 502 -18.31 -0.21 -10.12
C ASP A 502 -18.64 -0.04 -8.63
N GLN A 503 -18.47 -1.10 -7.82
CA GLN A 503 -18.81 -1.16 -6.39
C GLN A 503 -20.27 -0.79 -6.10
N GLY A 504 -21.19 -1.12 -7.01
CA GLY A 504 -22.62 -0.93 -6.82
C GLY A 504 -23.10 0.51 -6.86
N LYS A 505 -22.41 1.39 -7.59
CA LYS A 505 -22.84 2.79 -7.81
C LYS A 505 -24.26 2.89 -8.38
N THR A 506 -24.67 1.93 -9.22
CA THR A 506 -26.02 1.86 -9.80
C THR A 506 -26.89 0.74 -9.22
N SER A 507 -26.30 -0.28 -8.58
CA SER A 507 -27.04 -1.46 -8.07
C SER A 507 -27.28 -1.46 -6.55
N GLY A 508 -26.47 -0.77 -5.76
CA GLY A 508 -26.46 -0.91 -4.30
C GLY A 508 -27.76 -0.44 -3.62
N ILE A 509 -28.18 0.79 -3.91
CA ILE A 509 -29.43 1.34 -3.34
C ILE A 509 -30.66 0.65 -3.91
N VAL A 510 -30.64 0.32 -5.21
CA VAL A 510 -31.71 -0.43 -5.87
C VAL A 510 -31.92 -1.79 -5.19
N ALA A 511 -30.84 -2.51 -4.90
CA ALA A 511 -30.90 -3.78 -4.18
C ALA A 511 -31.42 -3.65 -2.75
N ALA A 512 -31.06 -2.58 -2.04
CA ALA A 512 -31.63 -2.27 -0.73
C ALA A 512 -33.14 -2.00 -0.83
N GLY A 513 -33.58 -1.21 -1.82
CA GLY A 513 -34.98 -0.93 -2.10
C GLY A 513 -35.80 -2.21 -2.37
N ILE A 514 -35.33 -3.06 -3.27
CA ILE A 514 -36.00 -4.32 -3.61
C ILE A 514 -36.01 -5.29 -2.42
N THR A 515 -34.93 -5.34 -1.65
CA THR A 515 -34.88 -6.16 -0.42
C THR A 515 -35.92 -5.67 0.60
N ALA A 516 -36.07 -4.35 0.76
CA ALA A 516 -37.05 -3.75 1.67
C ALA A 516 -38.49 -4.06 1.22
N GLU A 517 -38.78 -3.93 -0.08
CA GLU A 517 -40.06 -4.33 -0.67
C GLU A 517 -40.40 -5.79 -0.37
N LEU A 518 -39.46 -6.72 -0.62
CA LEU A 518 -39.66 -8.15 -0.42
C LEU A 518 -39.83 -8.54 1.06
N LEU A 519 -39.25 -7.77 1.97
CA LEU A 519 -39.37 -7.96 3.42
C LEU A 519 -40.58 -7.24 4.04
N GLY A 520 -41.20 -6.32 3.31
CA GLY A 520 -42.29 -5.48 3.83
C GLY A 520 -41.83 -4.50 4.91
N VAL A 521 -40.62 -3.95 4.80
CA VAL A 521 -40.05 -3.00 5.78
C VAL A 521 -39.63 -1.69 5.11
N PRO A 522 -39.58 -0.56 5.86
CA PRO A 522 -38.99 0.68 5.35
C PRO A 522 -37.52 0.51 4.95
N VAL A 523 -37.09 1.14 3.84
CA VAL A 523 -35.70 1.11 3.35
C VAL A 523 -34.70 1.61 4.39
N ALA A 524 -35.09 2.62 5.18
CA ALA A 524 -34.31 3.16 6.28
C ALA A 524 -33.84 2.09 7.29
N ASN A 525 -34.60 1.00 7.48
CA ASN A 525 -34.28 -0.06 8.43
C ASN A 525 -33.17 -1.00 7.94
N LEU A 526 -32.93 -1.06 6.63
CA LEU A 526 -31.88 -1.92 6.06
C LEU A 526 -30.50 -1.26 6.08
N GLY A 527 -30.47 0.08 6.00
CA GLY A 527 -29.26 0.85 5.82
C GLY A 527 -28.54 0.58 4.50
N THR A 528 -27.32 1.09 4.37
CA THR A 528 -26.42 0.80 3.25
C THR A 528 -25.40 -0.26 3.63
N THR A 529 -24.75 -0.87 2.64
CA THR A 529 -23.53 -1.63 2.91
C THR A 529 -22.36 -0.68 3.22
N THR A 530 -21.31 -1.19 3.85
CA THR A 530 -20.16 -0.36 4.23
C THR A 530 -19.45 0.22 3.01
N PHE A 531 -19.31 1.55 2.94
CA PHE A 531 -18.46 2.23 1.96
C PHE A 531 -16.98 2.08 2.33
N ARG A 532 -16.14 1.67 1.39
CA ARG A 532 -14.70 1.43 1.61
C ARG A 532 -13.87 2.17 0.56
N PRO A 533 -12.65 2.62 0.89
CA PRO A 533 -11.67 2.95 -0.11
C PRO A 533 -11.26 1.70 -0.91
N PRO A 534 -10.86 1.83 -2.18
CA PRO A 534 -10.87 3.07 -2.96
C PRO A 534 -12.25 3.36 -3.60
N TYR A 535 -12.62 4.64 -3.79
CA TYR A 535 -13.87 5.05 -4.49
C TYR A 535 -13.99 4.46 -5.91
N THR A 536 -12.89 4.48 -6.65
CA THR A 536 -12.68 3.76 -7.91
C THR A 536 -11.33 3.04 -7.85
N PRO A 537 -11.12 1.94 -8.59
CA PRO A 537 -9.87 1.19 -8.56
C PRO A 537 -8.61 2.05 -8.79
N VAL A 538 -7.52 1.67 -8.12
CA VAL A 538 -6.19 2.30 -8.24
C VAL A 538 -5.18 1.22 -8.61
N ALA A 539 -4.31 1.50 -9.58
CA ALA A 539 -3.27 0.57 -9.99
C ALA A 539 -2.28 0.30 -8.84
N PHE A 540 -1.89 -0.97 -8.65
CA PHE A 540 -0.93 -1.36 -7.61
C PHE A 540 0.41 -0.63 -7.77
N ALA A 541 0.87 -0.46 -9.02
CA ALA A 541 2.11 0.25 -9.31
C ALA A 541 2.08 1.72 -8.90
N ALA A 542 0.91 2.38 -8.95
CA ALA A 542 0.73 3.74 -8.48
C ALA A 542 0.87 3.84 -6.95
N LEU A 543 0.26 2.90 -6.20
CA LEU A 543 0.39 2.83 -4.74
C LEU A 543 1.83 2.56 -4.28
N ALA A 544 2.55 1.69 -5.00
CA ALA A 544 3.96 1.41 -4.73
C ALA A 544 4.87 2.62 -5.02
N GLY A 545 4.49 3.49 -5.97
CA GLY A 545 5.21 4.71 -6.30
C GLY A 545 6.68 4.44 -6.67
N ARG A 546 7.61 4.96 -5.86
CA ARG A 546 9.07 4.80 -6.06
C ARG A 546 9.70 3.69 -5.22
N ASN A 547 8.94 3.01 -4.35
CA ASN A 547 9.41 1.89 -3.54
C ASN A 547 9.54 0.62 -4.41
N ARG A 548 10.51 0.63 -5.34
CA ARG A 548 10.72 -0.38 -6.38
C ARG A 548 12.22 -0.55 -6.65
N GLY A 549 12.63 -1.77 -7.00
CA GLY A 549 14.05 -2.06 -7.27
C GLY A 549 14.93 -1.71 -6.06
N ALA A 550 16.08 -1.09 -6.30
CA ALA A 550 17.01 -0.65 -5.25
C ALA A 550 16.45 0.42 -4.28
N LEU A 551 15.26 0.98 -4.56
CA LEU A 551 14.57 1.93 -3.67
C LEU A 551 13.44 1.26 -2.88
N PHE A 552 13.26 -0.06 -2.98
CA PHE A 552 12.23 -0.77 -2.22
C PHE A 552 12.46 -0.66 -0.71
N ASP A 553 13.70 -0.93 -0.29
CA ASP A 553 14.20 -0.71 1.06
C ASP A 553 15.64 -0.16 0.97
N PRO A 554 16.11 0.71 1.89
CA PRO A 554 17.46 1.26 1.81
C PRO A 554 18.56 0.19 1.88
N GLU A 555 19.54 0.30 0.99
CA GLU A 555 20.78 -0.47 1.05
C GLU A 555 21.85 0.37 1.76
N ARG A 556 22.24 -0.03 2.97
CA ARG A 556 23.31 0.60 3.76
C ARG A 556 24.64 -0.04 3.40
N VAL A 557 25.66 0.79 3.21
CA VAL A 557 27.01 0.39 2.83
C VAL A 557 28.04 1.08 3.72
N THR A 558 29.12 0.39 4.08
CA THR A 558 30.19 0.97 4.91
C THR A 558 31.07 1.90 4.07
N ALA A 559 31.92 2.69 4.72
CA ALA A 559 32.91 3.53 4.05
C ALA A 559 33.93 2.73 3.20
N LEU A 560 34.00 1.40 3.38
CA LEU A 560 34.88 0.50 2.64
C LEU A 560 34.19 -0.22 1.48
N HIS A 561 32.91 0.07 1.22
CA HIS A 561 32.13 -0.68 0.23
C HIS A 561 32.77 -0.72 -1.16
N ASP A 562 33.27 0.41 -1.66
CA ASP A 562 33.93 0.47 -2.96
C ASP A 562 35.22 -0.38 -3.00
N TRP A 563 35.95 -0.46 -1.87
CA TRP A 563 37.12 -1.34 -1.76
C TRP A 563 36.71 -2.81 -1.83
N HIS A 564 35.63 -3.18 -1.12
CA HIS A 564 35.09 -4.55 -1.13
C HIS A 564 34.65 -4.96 -2.53
N VAL A 565 33.92 -4.08 -3.24
CA VAL A 565 33.50 -4.29 -4.64
C VAL A 565 34.72 -4.45 -5.55
N ALA A 566 35.72 -3.57 -5.44
CA ALA A 566 36.93 -3.63 -6.25
C ALA A 566 37.76 -4.90 -6.03
N ARG A 567 37.62 -5.54 -4.86
CA ARG A 567 38.27 -6.82 -4.52
C ARG A 567 37.41 -8.04 -4.80
N GLY A 568 36.26 -7.87 -5.46
CA GLY A 568 35.39 -8.98 -5.85
C GLY A 568 34.69 -9.66 -4.68
N ALA A 569 34.47 -8.95 -3.57
CA ALA A 569 33.71 -9.47 -2.44
C ALA A 569 32.31 -9.91 -2.89
N VAL A 570 31.87 -11.05 -2.40
CA VAL A 570 30.47 -11.46 -2.50
C VAL A 570 29.77 -10.94 -1.26
N PHE A 571 28.62 -10.27 -1.42
CA PHE A 571 27.90 -9.64 -0.31
C PHE A 571 26.74 -10.49 0.19
N GLU A 572 26.39 -10.31 1.46
CA GLU A 572 25.11 -10.74 2.04
C GLU A 572 24.34 -9.54 2.62
N ASP A 573 23.02 -9.72 2.73
CA ASP A 573 22.12 -8.75 3.34
C ASP A 573 21.98 -9.03 4.85
N VAL A 574 22.60 -8.19 5.68
CA VAL A 574 22.48 -8.24 7.14
C VAL A 574 21.56 -7.12 7.61
N GLY A 575 20.26 -7.41 7.64
CA GLY A 575 19.24 -6.38 7.71
C GLY A 575 19.32 -5.51 6.46
N GLN A 576 19.52 -4.20 6.64
CA GLN A 576 19.71 -3.26 5.52
C GLN A 576 21.18 -3.13 5.07
N TRP A 577 22.14 -3.76 5.75
CA TRP A 577 23.56 -3.63 5.41
C TRP A 577 24.00 -4.63 4.34
N LYS A 578 24.75 -4.15 3.35
CA LYS A 578 25.58 -5.00 2.47
C LYS A 578 26.91 -5.28 3.15
N ARG A 579 27.09 -6.49 3.68
CA ARG A 579 28.36 -6.92 4.29
C ARG A 579 29.09 -7.89 3.37
N PRO A 580 30.43 -7.81 3.27
CA PRO A 580 31.20 -8.86 2.62
C PRO A 580 30.95 -10.21 3.31
N ARG A 581 30.44 -11.18 2.55
CA ARG A 581 30.22 -12.55 2.98
C ARG A 581 31.51 -13.36 2.92
N TYR A 582 32.24 -13.24 1.81
CA TYR A 582 33.57 -13.81 1.58
C TYR A 582 34.26 -13.14 0.36
N TYR A 583 35.55 -13.40 0.17
CA TYR A 583 36.40 -12.86 -0.89
C TYR A 583 37.01 -14.00 -1.73
N PRO A 584 36.34 -14.44 -2.81
CA PRO A 584 36.85 -15.51 -3.65
C PRO A 584 38.05 -15.07 -4.48
N LEU A 585 39.04 -15.97 -4.62
CA LEU A 585 40.04 -15.87 -5.68
C LEU A 585 39.46 -16.43 -7.00
N PRO A 586 40.05 -16.10 -8.16
CA PRO A 586 39.59 -16.62 -9.44
C PRO A 586 39.50 -18.16 -9.45
N GLY A 587 38.29 -18.69 -9.66
CA GLY A 587 38.02 -20.12 -9.71
C GLY A 587 37.61 -20.77 -8.38
N GLU A 588 37.60 -20.03 -7.27
CA GLU A 588 37.09 -20.53 -6.00
C GLU A 588 35.56 -20.40 -5.92
N ASP A 589 34.92 -21.44 -5.37
CA ASP A 589 33.57 -21.33 -4.83
C ASP A 589 33.60 -20.81 -3.38
N MET A 590 32.43 -20.61 -2.79
CA MET A 590 32.32 -20.12 -1.41
C MET A 590 33.04 -21.03 -0.42
N GLU A 591 32.89 -22.35 -0.56
CA GLU A 591 33.46 -23.32 0.36
C GLU A 591 34.99 -23.25 0.35
N THR A 592 35.60 -23.24 -0.83
CA THR A 592 37.04 -23.17 -1.00
C THR A 592 37.59 -21.84 -0.47
N ALA A 593 36.93 -20.72 -0.79
CA ALA A 593 37.34 -19.40 -0.34
C ALA A 593 37.28 -19.28 1.19
N VAL A 594 36.18 -19.71 1.81
CA VAL A 594 35.99 -19.65 3.27
C VAL A 594 36.98 -20.55 4.01
N LEU A 595 37.24 -21.77 3.51
CA LEU A 595 38.26 -22.65 4.10
C LEU A 595 39.66 -22.00 4.05
N ARG A 596 40.01 -21.39 2.91
CA ARG A 596 41.27 -20.64 2.76
C ARG A 596 41.33 -19.46 3.73
N GLU A 597 40.28 -18.67 3.83
CA GLU A 597 40.19 -17.51 4.73
C GLU A 597 40.32 -17.95 6.21
N CYS A 598 39.60 -18.99 6.64
CA CYS A 598 39.72 -19.58 7.98
C CYS A 598 41.16 -20.01 8.29
N ALA A 599 41.78 -20.75 7.36
CA ALA A 599 43.16 -21.21 7.51
C ALA A 599 44.14 -20.03 7.58
N ALA A 600 43.95 -18.99 6.77
CA ALA A 600 44.79 -17.80 6.77
C ALA A 600 44.69 -17.01 8.10
N VAL A 601 43.49 -16.88 8.67
CA VAL A 601 43.30 -16.21 9.96
C VAL A 601 43.99 -16.98 11.09
N ARG A 602 43.81 -18.32 11.14
CA ARG A 602 44.40 -19.15 12.21
C ARG A 602 45.92 -19.33 12.05
N GLY A 603 46.42 -19.47 10.83
CA GLY A 603 47.85 -19.67 10.56
C GLY A 603 48.66 -18.38 10.49
N GLY A 604 48.02 -17.23 10.26
CA GLY A 604 48.68 -15.96 9.99
C GLY A 604 47.91 -14.77 10.54
N VAL A 605 47.30 -14.00 9.64
CA VAL A 605 46.46 -12.85 9.99
C VAL A 605 45.36 -12.66 8.95
N GLY A 606 44.17 -12.31 9.41
CA GLY A 606 43.09 -11.83 8.57
C GLY A 606 42.52 -10.52 9.09
N ILE A 607 41.68 -9.88 8.28
CA ILE A 607 41.00 -8.64 8.63
C ILE A 607 39.55 -8.65 8.16
N LEU A 608 38.66 -8.12 9.01
CA LEU A 608 37.22 -8.05 8.77
C LEU A 608 36.75 -6.59 8.81
N ASP A 609 35.73 -6.25 8.02
CA ASP A 609 34.95 -5.03 8.22
C ASP A 609 33.85 -5.29 9.27
N GLY A 610 34.13 -4.87 10.51
CA GLY A 610 33.22 -4.93 11.66
C GLY A 610 32.40 -3.65 11.85
N SER A 611 32.45 -2.71 10.91
CA SER A 611 31.87 -1.37 11.08
C SER A 611 30.36 -1.35 11.25
N THR A 612 29.65 -2.44 10.93
CA THR A 612 28.18 -2.51 11.02
C THR A 612 27.64 -2.78 12.42
N LEU A 613 28.49 -3.19 13.38
CA LEU A 613 28.09 -3.41 14.77
C LEU A 613 27.44 -2.13 15.33
N GLY A 614 26.39 -2.28 16.14
CA GLY A 614 25.81 -1.13 16.83
C GLY A 614 26.76 -0.60 17.89
N LYS A 615 26.83 0.72 18.03
CA LYS A 615 27.74 1.39 18.96
C LYS A 615 26.99 2.50 19.69
N ILE A 616 27.00 2.46 21.02
CA ILE A 616 26.27 3.41 21.86
C ILE A 616 27.25 3.99 22.89
N ASP A 617 27.38 5.31 22.89
CA ASP A 617 28.10 6.05 23.93
C ASP A 617 27.15 6.32 25.10
N VAL A 618 27.48 5.74 26.26
CA VAL A 618 26.70 5.79 27.50
C VAL A 618 27.45 6.64 28.50
N GLN A 619 26.91 7.82 28.80
CA GLN A 619 27.57 8.87 29.58
C GLN A 619 26.78 9.24 30.83
N GLY A 620 27.46 9.58 31.91
CA GLY A 620 26.87 10.16 33.12
C GLY A 620 27.17 9.38 34.39
N ARG A 621 27.03 10.05 35.54
CA ARG A 621 27.41 9.52 36.85
C ARG A 621 26.75 8.18 37.20
N ASP A 622 25.57 7.91 36.64
CA ASP A 622 24.78 6.71 36.91
C ASP A 622 24.88 5.68 35.76
N ALA A 623 25.76 5.88 34.77
CA ALA A 623 25.90 5.01 33.60
C ALA A 623 26.22 3.56 33.99
N ALA A 624 27.11 3.38 34.97
CA ALA A 624 27.48 2.06 35.46
C ALA A 624 26.31 1.35 36.16
N VAL A 625 25.42 2.11 36.80
CA VAL A 625 24.21 1.60 37.47
C VAL A 625 23.19 1.15 36.43
N LEU A 626 22.95 1.96 35.40
CA LEU A 626 22.08 1.59 34.28
C LEU A 626 22.56 0.28 33.63
N LEU A 627 23.84 0.21 33.27
CA LEU A 627 24.42 -0.99 32.65
C LEU A 627 24.36 -2.20 33.59
N ASP A 628 24.48 -2.02 34.91
CA ASP A 628 24.27 -3.09 35.88
C ASP A 628 22.81 -3.55 35.97
N ARG A 629 21.82 -2.69 35.70
CA ARG A 629 20.42 -3.10 35.67
C ARG A 629 20.06 -3.84 34.38
N LEU A 630 20.72 -3.51 33.26
CA LEU A 630 20.41 -4.08 31.94
C LEU A 630 21.19 -5.36 31.63
N TYR A 631 22.50 -5.39 31.88
CA TYR A 631 23.34 -6.56 31.59
C TYR A 631 23.24 -7.64 32.66
N THR A 632 23.38 -8.90 32.26
CA THR A 632 23.37 -10.03 33.21
C THR A 632 24.57 -10.02 34.16
N ASN A 633 25.73 -9.49 33.74
CA ASN A 633 26.98 -9.39 34.51
C ASN A 633 27.25 -7.96 35.02
N MET A 634 28.11 -7.83 36.04
CA MET A 634 28.49 -6.51 36.60
C MET A 634 29.29 -5.70 35.59
N MET A 635 28.83 -4.54 35.14
CA MET A 635 29.59 -3.57 34.35
C MET A 635 30.26 -2.51 35.23
N SER A 636 29.71 -2.20 36.40
CA SER A 636 30.26 -1.18 37.31
C SER A 636 31.66 -1.48 37.85
N SER A 637 32.05 -2.76 37.90
CA SER A 637 33.38 -3.20 38.33
C SER A 637 34.42 -3.24 37.21
N LEU A 638 34.05 -2.88 35.97
CA LEU A 638 35.01 -2.79 34.86
C LEU A 638 35.96 -1.61 35.10
N LYS A 639 37.26 -1.80 34.96
CA LYS A 639 38.24 -0.70 35.11
C LYS A 639 38.27 0.15 33.84
N VAL A 640 38.54 1.45 33.96
CA VAL A 640 38.84 2.31 32.80
C VAL A 640 40.03 1.73 32.03
N GLY A 641 39.97 1.76 30.70
CA GLY A 641 41.01 1.14 29.85
C GLY A 641 40.78 -0.35 29.56
N PHE A 642 39.67 -0.92 30.02
CA PHE A 642 39.31 -2.33 29.82
C PHE A 642 37.94 -2.50 29.15
N VAL A 643 37.76 -3.69 28.62
CA VAL A 643 36.59 -4.16 27.87
C VAL A 643 35.93 -5.31 28.64
N ARG A 644 34.63 -5.46 28.52
CA ARG A 644 33.88 -6.61 29.06
C ARG A 644 32.79 -7.05 28.10
N TYR A 645 32.77 -8.34 27.77
CA TYR A 645 31.63 -8.93 27.09
C TYR A 645 30.43 -9.03 28.04
N GLY A 646 29.22 -8.78 27.55
CA GLY A 646 27.98 -8.82 28.30
C GLY A 646 26.82 -9.38 27.46
N VAL A 647 25.84 -9.95 28.15
CA VAL A 647 24.57 -10.39 27.55
C VAL A 647 23.44 -9.53 28.12
N LEU A 648 22.53 -9.11 27.24
CA LEU A 648 21.28 -8.45 27.58
C LEU A 648 20.15 -9.47 27.49
N CYS A 649 19.19 -9.37 28.41
CA CYS A 649 18.00 -10.21 28.40
C CYS A 649 16.73 -9.35 28.32
N GLY A 650 15.68 -9.94 27.75
CA GLY A 650 14.32 -9.44 27.96
C GLY A 650 13.85 -9.69 29.40
N ALA A 651 12.74 -9.08 29.80
CA ALA A 651 12.14 -9.32 31.13
C ALA A 651 11.76 -10.81 31.35
N ASP A 652 11.55 -11.56 30.27
CA ASP A 652 11.32 -13.01 30.26
C ASP A 652 12.57 -13.86 30.51
N GLY A 653 13.76 -13.24 30.61
CA GLY A 653 15.04 -13.88 30.84
C GLY A 653 15.73 -14.43 29.58
N MET A 654 15.11 -14.30 28.41
CA MET A 654 15.69 -14.79 27.17
C MET A 654 16.72 -13.81 26.63
N VAL A 655 17.74 -14.31 25.93
CA VAL A 655 18.79 -13.47 25.34
C VAL A 655 18.16 -12.51 24.33
N LEU A 656 18.38 -11.23 24.55
CA LEU A 656 17.88 -10.14 23.71
C LEU A 656 18.94 -9.71 22.69
N ASP A 657 20.14 -9.48 23.18
CA ASP A 657 21.32 -9.05 22.42
C ASP A 657 22.58 -9.29 23.27
N ASP A 658 23.76 -9.11 22.69
CA ASP A 658 25.04 -9.22 23.36
C ASP A 658 26.10 -8.32 22.72
N GLY A 659 27.27 -8.24 23.37
CA GLY A 659 28.41 -7.55 22.82
C GLY A 659 29.39 -7.08 23.87
N THR A 660 30.34 -6.24 23.45
CA THR A 660 31.42 -5.75 24.31
C THR A 660 31.17 -4.34 24.79
N VAL A 661 31.60 -4.05 26.02
CA VAL A 661 31.50 -2.72 26.63
C VAL A 661 32.89 -2.25 27.02
N LEU A 662 33.33 -1.13 26.45
CA LEU A 662 34.58 -0.47 26.79
C LEU A 662 34.29 0.58 27.85
N ARG A 663 34.99 0.56 28.99
CA ARG A 663 34.93 1.68 29.95
C ARG A 663 35.98 2.71 29.56
N VAL A 664 35.53 3.84 29.02
CA VAL A 664 36.40 4.86 28.42
C VAL A 664 36.74 5.99 29.39
N ALA A 665 35.86 6.25 30.36
CA ALA A 665 36.11 7.10 31.52
C ALA A 665 35.36 6.52 32.74
N GLU A 666 35.49 7.16 33.91
CA GLU A 666 34.79 6.71 35.12
C GLU A 666 33.27 6.64 34.92
N ASP A 667 32.72 7.64 34.25
CA ASP A 667 31.31 7.86 33.98
C ASP A 667 30.94 7.72 32.50
N ARG A 668 31.78 7.03 31.70
CA ARG A 668 31.56 6.86 30.26
C ARG A 668 31.92 5.47 29.77
N PHE A 669 31.01 4.87 29.01
CA PHE A 669 31.13 3.55 28.40
C PHE A 669 30.79 3.60 26.92
N LEU A 670 31.50 2.83 26.11
CA LEU A 670 31.17 2.59 24.72
C LEU A 670 30.69 1.14 24.58
N VAL A 671 29.39 0.98 24.33
CA VAL A 671 28.71 -0.31 24.19
C VAL A 671 28.68 -0.70 22.73
N TYR A 672 29.14 -1.91 22.42
CA TYR A 672 28.97 -2.58 21.14
C TYR A 672 27.82 -3.59 21.25
N THR A 673 26.99 -3.64 20.22
CA THR A 673 25.85 -4.54 20.09
C THR A 673 25.96 -5.33 18.79
N THR A 674 25.08 -6.32 18.59
CA THR A 674 24.98 -6.97 17.28
C THR A 674 24.61 -5.96 16.18
N THR A 675 24.90 -6.31 14.91
CA THR A 675 24.55 -5.45 13.75
C THR A 675 23.03 -5.28 13.64
N GLY A 676 22.27 -6.38 13.76
CA GLY A 676 20.81 -6.36 13.67
C GLY A 676 20.12 -5.73 14.88
N GLY A 677 20.74 -5.79 16.06
CA GLY A 677 20.19 -5.29 17.32
C GLY A 677 20.43 -3.80 17.58
N ALA A 678 21.26 -3.12 16.79
CA ALA A 678 21.76 -1.77 17.08
C ALA A 678 20.67 -0.74 17.49
N ALA A 679 19.64 -0.58 16.67
CA ALA A 679 18.54 0.36 16.97
C ALA A 679 17.72 -0.13 18.18
N LYS A 680 17.37 -1.42 18.19
CA LYS A 680 16.56 -2.04 19.24
C LYS A 680 17.20 -1.93 20.62
N VAL A 681 18.52 -2.08 20.74
CA VAL A 681 19.22 -1.97 22.02
C VAL A 681 19.23 -0.52 22.52
N LEU A 682 19.42 0.47 21.64
CA LEU A 682 19.31 1.88 22.03
C LEU A 682 17.90 2.20 22.52
N ASP A 683 16.87 1.81 21.76
CA ASP A 683 15.47 2.00 22.13
C ASP A 683 15.15 1.31 23.46
N TRP A 684 15.68 0.11 23.69
CA TRP A 684 15.53 -0.62 24.95
C TRP A 684 16.17 0.14 26.13
N MET A 685 17.38 0.66 25.95
CA MET A 685 18.04 1.45 26.98
C MET A 685 17.26 2.74 27.29
N GLU A 686 16.77 3.43 26.25
CA GLU A 686 15.94 4.64 26.37
C GLU A 686 14.59 4.36 27.03
N GLU A 687 13.91 3.26 26.68
CA GLU A 687 12.65 2.85 27.29
C GLU A 687 12.81 2.73 28.81
N TRP A 688 13.77 1.92 29.28
CA TRP A 688 14.02 1.75 30.71
C TRP A 688 14.44 3.05 31.39
N LEU A 689 15.26 3.87 30.74
CA LEU A 689 15.72 5.14 31.31
C LEU A 689 14.57 6.15 31.43
N GLN A 690 13.71 6.26 30.42
CA GLN A 690 12.63 7.26 30.38
C GLN A 690 11.41 6.83 31.19
N THR A 691 11.03 5.55 31.18
CA THR A 691 9.76 5.09 31.76
C THR A 691 9.91 4.48 33.15
N GLU A 692 11.04 3.82 33.45
CA GLU A 692 11.23 3.11 34.72
C GLU A 692 12.21 3.80 35.65
N TRP A 693 13.30 4.36 35.12
CA TRP A 693 14.39 4.92 35.90
C TRP A 693 14.76 6.37 35.52
N PRO A 694 13.79 7.30 35.43
CA PRO A 694 14.05 8.69 35.03
C PRO A 694 14.90 9.48 36.03
N ASP A 695 15.17 8.93 37.21
CA ASP A 695 16.05 9.51 38.23
C ASP A 695 17.56 9.28 37.95
N LEU A 696 17.90 8.31 37.10
CA LEU A 696 19.29 8.03 36.72
C LEU A 696 19.82 9.14 35.81
N ARG A 697 20.97 9.72 36.14
CA ARG A 697 21.65 10.70 35.30
C ARG A 697 22.54 10.01 34.28
N VAL A 698 21.91 9.56 33.20
CA VAL A 698 22.56 8.91 32.06
C VAL A 698 22.09 9.57 30.75
N HIS A 699 23.00 9.67 29.80
CA HIS A 699 22.75 10.09 28.44
C HIS A 699 23.24 9.01 27.49
N LEU A 700 22.42 8.68 26.50
CA LEU A 700 22.70 7.67 25.50
C LEU A 700 22.86 8.36 24.14
N THR A 701 23.84 7.95 23.36
CA THR A 701 24.03 8.48 22.00
C THR A 701 24.49 7.36 21.08
N SER A 702 23.74 7.12 20.00
CA SER A 702 24.24 6.22 18.95
C SER A 702 25.47 6.84 18.31
N VAL A 703 26.56 6.08 18.27
CA VAL A 703 27.78 6.40 17.54
C VAL A 703 28.10 5.28 16.54
N THR A 704 27.08 4.50 16.15
CA THR A 704 27.17 3.36 15.22
C THR A 704 27.85 3.76 13.91
N GLU A 705 27.40 4.86 13.30
CA GLU A 705 27.90 5.33 12.00
C GLU A 705 29.10 6.29 12.12
N GLN A 706 29.42 6.75 13.33
CA GLN A 706 30.61 7.55 13.57
C GLN A 706 31.88 6.71 13.43
N TRP A 707 31.86 5.49 13.97
CA TRP A 707 33.03 4.62 14.06
C TRP A 707 33.00 3.50 13.02
N ALA A 708 34.06 3.41 12.23
CA ALA A 708 34.46 2.20 11.52
C ALA A 708 35.33 1.33 12.42
N THR A 709 35.20 0.01 12.29
CA THR A 709 35.85 -0.97 13.17
C THR A 709 36.44 -2.11 12.34
N PHE A 710 37.75 -2.35 12.50
CA PHE A 710 38.48 -3.39 11.76
C PHE A 710 39.11 -4.39 12.73
N PRO A 711 38.48 -5.55 12.97
CA PRO A 711 39.13 -6.66 13.63
C PRO A 711 40.30 -7.17 12.77
N VAL A 712 41.53 -7.04 13.28
CA VAL A 712 42.75 -7.64 12.74
C VAL A 712 43.06 -8.86 13.61
N VAL A 713 42.95 -10.06 13.04
CA VAL A 713 42.76 -11.32 13.78
C VAL A 713 43.79 -12.35 13.35
N GLY A 714 44.39 -13.08 14.29
CA GLY A 714 45.34 -14.15 14.05
C GLY A 714 46.64 -13.96 14.85
N PRO A 715 47.50 -15.00 14.94
CA PRO A 715 48.76 -14.92 15.68
C PRO A 715 49.67 -13.79 15.20
N ARG A 716 49.59 -13.41 13.91
CA ARG A 716 50.40 -12.33 13.33
C ARG A 716 49.79 -10.94 13.44
N SER A 717 48.61 -10.81 14.06
CA SER A 717 47.93 -9.52 14.22
C SER A 717 48.75 -8.50 15.02
N ARG A 718 49.55 -8.95 16.00
CA ARG A 718 50.42 -8.06 16.80
C ARG A 718 51.46 -7.36 15.92
N GLU A 719 52.08 -8.06 14.97
CA GLU A 719 53.10 -7.44 14.11
C GLU A 719 52.48 -6.36 13.23
N VAL A 720 51.30 -6.61 12.67
CA VAL A 720 50.56 -5.62 11.87
C VAL A 720 50.24 -4.37 12.70
N ILE A 721 49.73 -4.55 13.92
CA ILE A 721 49.40 -3.44 14.81
C ILE A 721 50.64 -2.65 15.21
N ALA A 722 51.75 -3.32 15.55
CA ALA A 722 53.00 -2.66 15.93
C ALA A 722 53.62 -1.87 14.77
N GLU A 723 53.50 -2.35 13.53
CA GLU A 723 53.98 -1.62 12.35
C GLU A 723 53.16 -0.37 12.05
N VAL A 724 51.83 -0.47 12.13
CA VAL A 724 50.94 0.66 11.80
C VAL A 724 50.90 1.70 12.92
N PHE A 725 50.99 1.26 14.18
CA PHE A 725 50.85 2.11 15.37
C PHE A 725 52.06 1.99 16.31
N PRO A 726 53.24 2.50 15.90
CA PRO A 726 54.48 2.33 16.65
C PRO A 726 54.46 2.99 18.05
N ASP A 727 53.54 3.94 18.28
CA ASP A 727 53.36 4.60 19.58
C ASP A 727 52.62 3.71 20.61
N VAL A 728 52.09 2.55 20.19
CA VAL A 728 51.45 1.58 21.09
C VAL A 728 52.38 0.39 21.31
N ASP A 729 52.73 0.15 22.57
CA ASP A 729 53.37 -1.11 22.97
C ASP A 729 52.34 -2.25 22.89
N ALA A 730 52.40 -3.00 21.79
CA ALA A 730 51.51 -4.12 21.51
C ALA A 730 51.92 -5.44 22.20
N SER A 731 52.96 -5.43 23.04
CA SER A 731 53.39 -6.60 23.82
C SER A 731 52.26 -7.12 24.73
N LYS A 732 52.33 -8.42 25.06
CA LYS A 732 51.32 -9.08 25.90
C LYS A 732 51.20 -8.40 27.27
N GLU A 733 52.31 -7.96 27.83
CA GLU A 733 52.41 -7.33 29.14
C GLU A 733 51.80 -5.92 29.15
N ALA A 734 52.10 -5.10 28.13
CA ALA A 734 51.60 -3.72 28.04
C ALA A 734 50.15 -3.63 27.54
N PHE A 735 49.74 -4.58 26.68
CA PHE A 735 48.42 -4.65 26.07
C PHE A 735 47.74 -6.01 26.38
N PRO A 736 47.30 -6.23 27.63
CA PRO A 736 46.68 -7.49 28.03
C PRO A 736 45.31 -7.70 27.36
N PHE A 737 44.83 -8.95 27.39
CA PHE A 737 43.53 -9.34 26.83
C PHE A 737 42.39 -8.49 27.42
N MET A 738 41.44 -8.07 26.58
CA MET A 738 40.31 -7.21 26.95
C MET A 738 40.73 -5.83 27.51
N ALA A 739 41.89 -5.32 27.10
CA ALA A 739 42.24 -3.91 27.28
C ALA A 739 41.92 -3.09 26.02
N TRP A 740 41.92 -1.76 26.13
CA TRP A 740 41.92 -0.86 24.98
C TRP A 740 42.92 0.29 25.19
N ARG A 741 43.41 0.88 24.09
CA ARG A 741 44.35 2.01 24.07
C ARG A 741 43.97 3.00 22.98
N ASP A 742 44.10 4.28 23.28
CA ASP A 742 44.06 5.33 22.24
C ASP A 742 45.47 5.56 21.70
N THR A 743 45.55 5.86 20.42
CA THR A 743 46.76 6.19 19.67
C THR A 743 46.41 7.08 18.48
N ARG A 744 47.36 7.30 17.57
CA ARG A 744 47.15 8.07 16.35
C ARG A 744 47.83 7.41 15.16
N LEU A 745 47.28 7.60 13.97
CA LEU A 745 47.98 7.39 12.69
C LEU A 745 48.19 8.76 12.05
N GLY A 746 49.39 9.32 12.23
CA GLY A 746 49.62 10.75 11.96
C GLY A 746 48.71 11.61 12.85
N ASP A 747 47.82 12.38 12.24
CA ASP A 747 46.85 13.21 12.98
C ASP A 747 45.50 12.54 13.24
N VAL A 748 45.28 11.33 12.71
CA VAL A 748 44.03 10.59 12.85
C VAL A 748 43.98 9.91 14.22
N PRO A 749 43.02 10.23 15.11
CA PRO A 749 42.82 9.51 16.35
C PRO A 749 42.34 8.08 16.08
N VAL A 750 42.94 7.11 16.76
CA VAL A 750 42.59 5.70 16.62
C VAL A 750 42.46 5.06 17.99
N ARG A 751 41.42 4.25 18.17
CA ARG A 751 41.24 3.42 19.37
C ARG A 751 41.43 1.96 19.02
N ILE A 752 42.36 1.30 19.69
CA ILE A 752 42.62 -0.12 19.51
C ILE A 752 42.09 -0.86 20.72
N ALA A 753 41.28 -1.89 20.51
CA ALA A 753 40.76 -2.75 21.57
C ALA A 753 41.16 -4.21 21.33
N ARG A 754 41.70 -4.88 22.35
CA ARG A 754 42.13 -6.28 22.22
C ARG A 754 40.97 -7.23 22.53
N VAL A 755 40.07 -7.34 21.56
CA VAL A 755 38.82 -8.12 21.59
C VAL A 755 38.89 -9.17 20.49
N SER A 756 38.41 -10.38 20.77
CA SER A 756 38.41 -11.49 19.82
C SER A 756 37.06 -12.21 19.81
N PHE A 757 36.58 -12.51 18.60
CA PHE A 757 35.41 -13.34 18.35
C PHE A 757 35.78 -14.64 17.61
N SER A 758 37.07 -15.02 17.60
CA SER A 758 37.59 -16.23 16.94
C SER A 758 38.40 -17.15 17.87
N GLY A 759 38.72 -16.66 19.07
CA GLY A 759 39.63 -17.32 20.01
C GLY A 759 41.12 -17.04 19.74
N GLU A 760 41.47 -16.49 18.58
CA GLU A 760 42.83 -16.05 18.26
C GLU A 760 43.16 -14.71 18.93
N LEU A 761 44.45 -14.34 18.95
CA LEU A 761 44.86 -12.96 19.18
C LEU A 761 44.18 -12.03 18.17
N ALA A 762 43.60 -10.93 18.65
CA ALA A 762 42.91 -9.98 17.79
C ALA A 762 42.93 -8.56 18.37
N TYR A 763 42.92 -7.59 17.47
CA TYR A 763 42.85 -6.17 17.77
C TYR A 763 41.80 -5.52 16.87
N GLU A 764 40.79 -4.90 17.48
CA GLU A 764 39.80 -4.08 16.80
C GLU A 764 40.32 -2.65 16.70
N VAL A 765 40.62 -2.23 15.48
CA VAL A 765 41.04 -0.85 15.17
C VAL A 765 39.79 -0.03 14.90
N ASN A 766 39.54 0.97 15.74
CA ASN A 766 38.39 1.85 15.65
C ASN A 766 38.83 3.26 15.23
N VAL A 767 38.19 3.78 14.20
CA VAL A 767 38.48 5.11 13.64
C VAL A 767 37.18 5.78 13.19
N ASP A 768 37.18 7.11 13.13
CA ASP A 768 36.11 7.85 12.46
C ASP A 768 35.91 7.36 11.02
N ALA A 769 34.65 7.15 10.62
CA ALA A 769 34.30 6.46 9.38
C ALA A 769 34.88 7.09 8.11
N TRP A 770 35.12 8.41 8.08
CA TRP A 770 35.73 9.08 6.93
C TRP A 770 37.22 8.76 6.72
N HIS A 771 37.90 8.20 7.73
CA HIS A 771 39.31 7.80 7.66
C HIS A 771 39.44 6.29 7.42
N ALA A 772 38.30 5.58 7.38
CA ALA A 772 38.24 4.14 7.22
C ALA A 772 39.04 3.64 6.01
N PRO A 773 38.90 4.18 4.79
CA PRO A 773 39.66 3.68 3.63
C PRO A 773 41.18 3.77 3.85
N ALA A 774 41.66 4.91 4.33
CA ALA A 774 43.10 5.14 4.52
C ALA A 774 43.70 4.22 5.60
N VAL A 775 42.98 4.04 6.72
CA VAL A 775 43.44 3.14 7.80
C VAL A 775 43.36 1.67 7.36
N TRP A 776 42.29 1.26 6.67
CA TRP A 776 42.14 -0.09 6.13
C TRP A 776 43.26 -0.45 5.16
N GLU A 777 43.55 0.43 4.18
CA GLU A 777 44.64 0.22 3.23
C GLU A 777 46.00 0.14 3.92
N ARG A 778 46.23 0.95 4.96
CA ARG A 778 47.48 0.90 5.72
C ARG A 778 47.65 -0.41 6.49
N LEU A 779 46.57 -0.93 7.10
CA LEU A 779 46.56 -2.24 7.76
C LEU A 779 46.78 -3.38 6.76
N MET A 780 46.11 -3.34 5.62
CA MET A 780 46.30 -4.31 4.53
C MET A 780 47.74 -4.32 4.03
N ALA A 781 48.35 -3.15 3.82
CA ALA A 781 49.74 -3.04 3.36
C ALA A 781 50.74 -3.59 4.40
N ALA A 782 50.58 -3.24 5.69
CA ALA A 782 51.44 -3.74 6.76
C ALA A 782 51.28 -5.26 6.99
N GLY A 783 50.10 -5.81 6.69
CA GLY A 783 49.86 -7.25 6.79
C GLY A 783 50.30 -8.08 5.58
N GLU A 784 50.62 -7.45 4.44
CA GLU A 784 51.00 -8.16 3.21
C GLU A 784 52.21 -9.11 3.40
N PRO A 785 53.30 -8.74 4.11
CA PRO A 785 54.42 -9.65 4.38
C PRO A 785 54.05 -10.85 5.25
N HIS A 786 52.88 -10.83 5.89
CA HIS A 786 52.34 -11.89 6.75
C HIS A 786 51.17 -12.64 6.10
N GLY A 787 50.86 -12.35 4.83
CA GLY A 787 49.77 -13.00 4.11
C GLY A 787 48.38 -12.57 4.57
N ILE A 788 48.22 -11.29 4.98
CA ILE A 788 46.93 -10.80 5.48
C ILE A 788 45.79 -11.07 4.49
N THR A 789 44.75 -11.71 5.00
CA THR A 789 43.60 -12.13 4.18
C THR A 789 42.34 -11.40 4.63
N PRO A 790 41.70 -10.60 3.75
CA PRO A 790 40.39 -10.06 4.07
C PRO A 790 39.39 -11.22 4.12
N TYR A 791 38.53 -11.23 5.14
CA TYR A 791 37.51 -12.25 5.30
C TYR A 791 36.16 -11.63 5.63
N GLY A 792 35.09 -12.33 5.27
CA GLY A 792 33.72 -11.87 5.43
C GLY A 792 32.98 -12.50 6.60
N THR A 793 31.67 -12.33 6.61
CA THR A 793 30.79 -12.85 7.67
C THR A 793 30.75 -14.38 7.72
N GLU A 794 30.89 -15.08 6.60
CA GLU A 794 30.86 -16.55 6.57
C GLU A 794 32.07 -17.12 7.32
N THR A 795 33.28 -16.65 7.01
CA THR A 795 34.50 -16.99 7.75
C THR A 795 34.41 -16.57 9.22
N MET A 796 33.86 -15.39 9.52
CA MET A 796 33.60 -14.96 10.89
C MET A 796 32.71 -15.97 11.63
N HIS A 797 31.66 -16.48 10.98
CA HIS A 797 30.75 -17.48 11.54
C HIS A 797 31.39 -18.84 11.78
N VAL A 798 32.30 -19.29 10.91
CA VAL A 798 33.09 -20.51 11.17
C VAL A 798 33.96 -20.34 12.41
N LEU A 799 34.78 -19.27 12.43
CA LEU A 799 35.79 -19.06 13.48
C LEU A 799 35.17 -18.92 14.88
N ARG A 800 34.03 -18.22 14.98
CA ARG A 800 33.30 -18.07 16.25
C ARG A 800 32.61 -19.37 16.67
N ALA A 801 32.10 -20.15 15.72
CA ALA A 801 31.40 -21.40 16.02
C ALA A 801 32.35 -22.50 16.49
N GLU A 802 33.59 -22.53 15.99
CA GLU A 802 34.68 -23.38 16.49
C GLU A 802 34.96 -23.13 17.99
N LYS A 803 34.66 -21.92 18.48
CA LYS A 803 34.78 -21.51 19.89
C LYS A 803 33.44 -21.51 20.64
N ALA A 804 32.36 -21.95 20.01
CA ALA A 804 30.98 -21.87 20.52
C ALA A 804 30.54 -20.49 21.01
N TYR A 805 31.02 -19.43 20.39
CA TYR A 805 30.44 -18.12 20.61
C TYR A 805 29.10 -18.04 19.87
N PRO A 806 27.98 -17.77 20.56
CA PRO A 806 26.68 -17.72 19.92
C PRO A 806 26.54 -16.48 19.03
N ILE A 807 25.74 -16.59 17.97
CA ILE A 807 25.19 -15.45 17.24
C ILE A 807 23.74 -15.29 17.63
N VAL A 808 23.40 -14.13 18.19
CA VAL A 808 22.01 -13.80 18.52
C VAL A 808 21.15 -13.83 17.25
N GLY A 809 20.03 -14.55 17.29
CA GLY A 809 19.15 -14.77 16.14
C GLY A 809 19.47 -16.01 15.29
N GLN A 810 20.65 -16.61 15.47
CA GLN A 810 21.03 -17.89 14.83
C GLN A 810 21.08 -19.02 15.86
N ASP A 811 21.87 -18.86 16.92
CA ASP A 811 21.94 -19.81 18.04
C ASP A 811 20.95 -19.45 19.17
N THR A 812 20.19 -18.38 19.00
CA THR A 812 19.08 -17.98 19.85
C THR A 812 17.83 -17.70 19.01
N ASP A 813 16.68 -18.16 19.50
CA ASP A 813 15.39 -18.11 18.78
C ASP A 813 14.31 -17.36 19.60
N GLY A 814 14.73 -16.53 20.57
CA GLY A 814 13.85 -15.89 21.54
C GLY A 814 13.39 -16.80 22.69
N THR A 815 13.79 -18.07 22.71
CA THR A 815 13.47 -19.02 23.80
C THR A 815 14.69 -19.49 24.60
N VAL A 816 15.87 -18.98 24.23
CA VAL A 816 17.17 -19.38 24.78
C VAL A 816 17.62 -18.40 25.85
N ALA A 817 17.84 -18.90 27.06
CA ALA A 817 18.43 -18.16 28.17
C ALA A 817 19.97 -18.27 28.13
N PRO A 818 20.72 -17.35 28.76
CA PRO A 818 22.19 -17.46 28.83
C PRO A 818 22.69 -18.82 29.34
N GLN A 819 21.95 -19.45 30.24
CA GLN A 819 22.25 -20.77 30.80
C GLN A 819 22.12 -21.89 29.77
N ASP A 820 21.20 -21.76 28.82
CA ASP A 820 21.00 -22.75 27.75
C ASP A 820 22.20 -22.74 26.81
N LEU A 821 22.79 -21.57 26.55
CA LEU A 821 24.05 -21.38 25.80
C LEU A 821 25.31 -21.85 26.54
N GLY A 822 25.19 -22.40 27.75
CA GLY A 822 26.34 -22.75 28.59
C GLY A 822 27.00 -21.53 29.25
N MET A 823 26.38 -20.35 29.17
CA MET A 823 26.94 -19.08 29.67
C MET A 823 26.48 -18.76 31.09
N SER A 824 26.26 -19.78 31.94
CA SER A 824 25.89 -19.56 33.35
C SER A 824 26.90 -18.68 34.10
N TRP A 825 28.15 -18.63 33.64
CA TRP A 825 29.22 -17.80 34.21
C TRP A 825 28.98 -16.30 34.05
N ILE A 826 28.19 -15.86 33.06
CA ILE A 826 27.91 -14.43 32.80
C ILE A 826 26.69 -13.91 33.58
N VAL A 827 25.94 -14.81 34.22
CA VAL A 827 24.74 -14.47 34.98
C VAL A 827 25.13 -14.12 36.42
N SER A 828 25.02 -12.85 36.80
CA SER A 828 25.50 -12.39 38.11
C SER A 828 24.68 -12.95 39.27
N LYS A 829 25.37 -13.68 40.15
CA LYS A 829 24.86 -14.09 41.47
C LYS A 829 24.99 -12.99 42.53
N LYS A 830 25.78 -11.94 42.26
CA LYS A 830 26.09 -10.86 43.21
C LYS A 830 25.09 -9.71 43.17
N LYS A 831 24.46 -9.47 42.02
CA LYS A 831 23.44 -8.43 41.87
C LYS A 831 22.16 -8.82 42.61
N PRO A 832 21.46 -7.89 43.26
CA PRO A 832 20.11 -8.17 43.75
C PRO A 832 19.19 -8.53 42.58
N ASP A 833 19.19 -7.71 41.52
CA ASP A 833 18.38 -7.92 40.32
C ASP A 833 19.05 -7.34 39.06
N PHE A 834 18.55 -7.76 37.90
CA PHE A 834 18.75 -7.14 36.57
C PHE A 834 17.59 -7.58 35.67
N VAL A 835 17.35 -6.87 34.58
CA VAL A 835 16.23 -7.16 33.67
C VAL A 835 16.32 -8.61 33.15
N GLY A 836 15.29 -9.40 33.44
CA GLY A 836 15.20 -10.81 33.09
C GLY A 836 15.60 -11.80 34.18
N LYS A 837 16.38 -11.39 35.20
CA LYS A 837 16.88 -12.32 36.24
C LYS A 837 15.76 -13.06 36.97
N ARG A 838 14.68 -12.34 37.29
CA ARG A 838 13.50 -12.90 37.98
C ARG A 838 12.88 -14.08 37.24
N SER A 839 12.98 -14.11 35.91
CA SER A 839 12.36 -15.14 35.08
C SER A 839 13.07 -16.50 35.14
N PHE A 840 14.35 -16.53 35.53
CA PHE A 840 15.11 -17.77 35.68
C PHE A 840 14.61 -18.70 36.79
N SER A 841 13.81 -18.18 37.74
CA SER A 841 13.23 -19.00 38.81
C SER A 841 11.89 -19.65 38.43
N ARG A 842 11.33 -19.34 37.25
CA ARG A 842 10.08 -19.93 36.75
C ARG A 842 10.27 -21.41 36.43
N ALA A 843 9.19 -22.20 36.51
CA ALA A 843 9.21 -23.64 36.33
C ALA A 843 9.92 -24.08 35.04
N GLU A 844 9.60 -23.46 33.90
CA GLU A 844 10.19 -23.83 32.61
C GLU A 844 11.70 -23.53 32.51
N ASN A 845 12.20 -22.50 33.22
CA ASN A 845 13.64 -22.22 33.27
C ASN A 845 14.40 -23.20 34.18
N ARG A 846 13.67 -23.93 35.03
CA ARG A 846 14.21 -24.99 35.89
C ARG A 846 14.04 -26.38 35.30
N ASN A 847 13.43 -26.50 34.12
CA ASN A 847 13.23 -27.76 33.44
C ASN A 847 14.60 -28.33 33.01
N PRO A 848 15.01 -29.53 33.47
CA PRO A 848 16.29 -30.12 33.06
C PRO A 848 16.31 -30.49 31.58
N LEU A 849 15.13 -30.61 30.95
CA LEU A 849 14.95 -30.93 29.54
C LEU A 849 14.93 -29.68 28.64
N ARG A 850 15.44 -28.53 29.09
CA ARG A 850 15.62 -27.40 28.17
C ARG A 850 16.57 -27.76 27.04
N LYS A 851 16.37 -27.15 25.87
CA LYS A 851 17.35 -27.22 24.79
C LYS A 851 18.62 -26.48 25.24
N GLN A 852 19.77 -27.08 25.03
CA GLN A 852 21.06 -26.58 25.46
C GLN A 852 22.02 -26.59 24.29
N LEU A 853 22.86 -25.56 24.17
CA LEU A 853 23.86 -25.46 23.11
C LEU A 853 24.92 -26.54 23.33
N VAL A 854 25.13 -27.36 22.31
CA VAL A 854 26.14 -28.44 22.23
C VAL A 854 26.80 -28.44 20.87
N GLY A 855 27.95 -29.12 20.76
CA GLY A 855 28.56 -29.44 19.47
C GLY A 855 27.96 -30.73 18.91
N LEU A 856 27.93 -30.83 17.58
CA LEU A 856 27.63 -32.07 16.86
C LEU A 856 28.76 -32.35 15.87
N LEU A 857 29.27 -33.58 15.90
CA LEU A 857 30.27 -34.07 14.98
C LEU A 857 29.67 -35.21 14.14
N PRO A 858 29.35 -34.97 12.84
CA PRO A 858 28.99 -36.05 11.93
C PRO A 858 30.03 -37.17 11.94
N LEU A 859 29.57 -38.42 12.04
CA LEU A 859 30.49 -39.57 12.05
C LEU A 859 31.20 -39.72 10.69
N ASP A 860 30.52 -39.37 9.61
CA ASP A 860 31.18 -39.08 8.33
C ASP A 860 31.67 -37.63 8.35
N HIS A 861 32.99 -37.46 8.44
CA HIS A 861 33.67 -36.18 8.60
C HIS A 861 33.47 -35.22 7.42
N THR A 862 32.92 -35.69 6.30
CA THR A 862 32.68 -34.89 5.09
C THR A 862 31.25 -34.37 4.99
N VAL A 863 30.32 -34.94 5.77
CA VAL A 863 28.90 -34.60 5.70
C VAL A 863 28.66 -33.27 6.40
N LEU A 864 28.23 -32.27 5.63
CA LEU A 864 27.78 -30.98 6.15
C LEU A 864 26.28 -31.09 6.49
N LEU A 865 25.92 -30.73 7.73
CA LEU A 865 24.52 -30.73 8.15
C LEU A 865 23.87 -29.43 7.69
N PRO A 866 22.67 -29.46 7.08
CA PRO A 866 21.94 -28.23 6.82
C PRO A 866 21.56 -27.54 8.15
N GLU A 867 21.79 -26.23 8.24
CA GLU A 867 21.29 -25.43 9.36
C GLU A 867 19.75 -25.50 9.40
N GLY A 868 19.19 -25.63 10.61
CA GLY A 868 17.76 -25.87 10.83
C GLY A 868 17.33 -27.35 10.79
N SER A 869 18.23 -28.28 10.43
CA SER A 869 17.92 -29.71 10.47
C SER A 869 17.56 -30.18 11.88
N GLN A 870 16.57 -31.06 11.96
CA GLN A 870 16.07 -31.59 13.23
C GLN A 870 17.01 -32.67 13.79
N VAL A 871 17.15 -32.72 15.11
CA VAL A 871 17.91 -33.76 15.80
C VAL A 871 16.92 -34.75 16.43
N VAL A 872 17.07 -36.03 16.12
CA VAL A 872 16.19 -37.11 16.61
C VAL A 872 16.98 -38.19 17.34
N GLU A 873 16.26 -39.02 18.09
CA GLU A 873 16.80 -40.19 18.77
C GLU A 873 16.66 -41.44 17.89
N GLY A 874 17.66 -42.33 17.95
CA GLY A 874 17.64 -43.62 17.24
C GLY A 874 18.03 -43.56 15.76
N ASP A 875 18.46 -44.72 15.24
CA ASP A 875 18.92 -44.96 13.86
C ASP A 875 17.79 -45.29 12.86
N ARG A 876 16.54 -45.19 13.32
CA ARG A 876 15.33 -45.41 12.55
C ARG A 876 14.27 -44.41 12.99
N LEU A 877 13.60 -43.79 12.03
CA LEU A 877 12.48 -42.91 12.30
C LEU A 877 11.24 -43.75 12.72
N PRO A 878 10.59 -43.43 13.85
CA PRO A 878 9.30 -43.99 14.20
C PRO A 878 8.20 -43.45 13.27
N GLU A 879 7.00 -44.02 13.36
CA GLU A 879 5.82 -43.47 12.70
C GLU A 879 5.59 -42.00 13.12
N PRO A 880 5.25 -41.10 12.18
CA PRO A 880 4.97 -39.71 12.50
C PRO A 880 3.83 -39.56 13.52
N PRO A 881 3.90 -38.55 14.42
CA PRO A 881 4.96 -37.55 14.52
C PRO A 881 6.22 -38.09 15.23
N VAL A 882 7.39 -37.88 14.61
CA VAL A 882 8.69 -38.25 15.19
C VAL A 882 9.05 -37.25 16.29
N PRO A 883 9.33 -37.70 17.53
CA PRO A 883 9.80 -36.83 18.60
C PRO A 883 11.16 -36.19 18.28
N MET A 884 11.23 -34.87 18.34
CA MET A 884 12.46 -34.11 18.10
C MET A 884 13.15 -33.77 19.42
N LEU A 885 14.47 -33.94 19.46
CA LEU A 885 15.31 -33.54 20.58
C LEU A 885 15.78 -32.09 20.44
N GLY A 886 15.91 -31.57 19.22
CA GLY A 886 16.54 -30.28 19.00
C GLY A 886 16.70 -29.96 17.53
N HIS A 887 17.55 -28.99 17.23
CA HIS A 887 17.90 -28.62 15.86
C HIS A 887 19.33 -28.10 15.77
N VAL A 888 19.92 -28.24 14.59
CA VAL A 888 21.19 -27.64 14.20
C VAL A 888 20.99 -26.12 14.05
N THR A 889 21.79 -25.33 14.75
CA THR A 889 21.75 -23.85 14.67
C THR A 889 22.81 -23.30 13.74
N SER A 890 23.99 -23.91 13.74
CA SER A 890 25.13 -23.50 12.93
C SER A 890 25.86 -24.72 12.37
N SER A 891 26.29 -24.75 11.11
CA SER A 891 27.06 -25.88 10.56
C SER A 891 28.07 -25.48 9.51
N TYR A 892 29.30 -25.95 9.66
CA TYR A 892 30.42 -25.52 8.82
C TYR A 892 31.40 -26.65 8.53
N ARG A 893 32.24 -26.42 7.52
CA ARG A 893 33.52 -27.11 7.36
C ARG A 893 34.61 -26.30 8.04
N SER A 894 35.40 -26.97 8.86
CA SER A 894 36.48 -26.34 9.62
C SER A 894 37.81 -26.71 8.99
N ALA A 895 38.60 -25.69 8.64
CA ALA A 895 39.98 -25.89 8.21
C ALA A 895 40.88 -26.35 9.37
N GLU A 896 40.59 -25.95 10.61
CA GLU A 896 41.38 -26.30 11.80
C GLU A 896 41.09 -27.73 12.29
N LEU A 897 39.83 -28.16 12.25
CA LEU A 897 39.41 -29.50 12.67
C LEU A 897 39.57 -30.53 11.54
N GLU A 898 39.82 -30.09 10.31
CA GLU A 898 39.89 -30.91 9.08
C GLU A 898 38.64 -31.80 8.88
N ARG A 899 37.47 -31.29 9.28
CA ARG A 899 36.17 -31.98 9.21
C ARG A 899 34.99 -31.02 9.25
N THR A 900 33.79 -31.54 8.99
CA THR A 900 32.52 -30.86 9.27
C THR A 900 32.18 -30.91 10.76
N PHE A 901 31.51 -29.87 11.23
CA PHE A 901 30.93 -29.79 12.57
C PHE A 901 29.66 -28.93 12.57
N ALA A 902 28.94 -28.96 13.68
CA ALA A 902 27.80 -28.10 13.91
C ALA A 902 27.66 -27.69 15.38
N LEU A 903 26.97 -26.58 15.62
CA LEU A 903 26.35 -26.25 16.88
C LEU A 903 24.86 -26.58 16.81
N ALA A 904 24.30 -27.02 17.92
CA ALA A 904 22.88 -27.39 18.00
C ALA A 904 22.29 -27.08 19.37
N LEU A 905 20.98 -26.79 19.38
CA LEU A 905 20.18 -26.68 20.59
C LEU A 905 19.47 -28.02 20.84
N VAL A 906 20.00 -28.82 21.75
CA VAL A 906 19.51 -30.20 22.02
C VAL A 906 18.92 -30.29 23.43
N ARG A 907 17.74 -30.92 23.55
CA ARG A 907 17.04 -31.21 24.81
C ARG A 907 17.96 -31.98 25.77
N ALA A 908 18.25 -31.37 26.91
CA ALA A 908 19.23 -31.86 27.88
C ALA A 908 20.60 -32.18 27.25
N GLY A 909 21.02 -31.39 26.27
CA GLY A 909 22.17 -31.68 25.42
C GLY A 909 23.47 -31.94 26.18
N ARG A 910 23.74 -31.22 27.27
CA ARG A 910 24.96 -31.40 28.07
C ARG A 910 25.00 -32.73 28.85
N ASP A 911 23.85 -33.33 29.12
CA ASP A 911 23.79 -34.67 29.71
C ASP A 911 23.93 -35.78 28.63
N ARG A 912 24.05 -35.39 27.35
CA ARG A 912 24.15 -36.29 26.20
C ARG A 912 25.52 -36.28 25.52
N ILE A 913 26.53 -35.61 26.08
CA ILE A 913 27.89 -35.64 25.53
C ILE A 913 28.40 -37.08 25.38
N GLY A 914 28.98 -37.39 24.23
CA GLY A 914 29.43 -38.73 23.82
C GLY A 914 28.33 -39.64 23.28
N GLN A 915 27.06 -39.23 23.28
CA GLN A 915 25.98 -40.01 22.67
C GLN A 915 25.93 -39.78 21.16
N THR A 916 25.58 -40.83 20.40
CA THR A 916 25.24 -40.71 18.99
C THR A 916 23.75 -40.39 18.83
N LEU A 917 23.46 -39.25 18.21
CA LEU A 917 22.13 -38.86 17.76
C LEU A 917 22.06 -38.90 16.24
N HIS A 918 20.89 -38.60 15.68
CA HIS A 918 20.67 -38.68 14.24
C HIS A 918 20.02 -37.41 13.71
N VAL A 919 20.42 -37.02 12.49
CA VAL A 919 19.91 -35.83 11.79
C VAL A 919 19.37 -36.26 10.43
N PRO A 920 18.07 -36.12 10.15
CA PRO A 920 17.52 -36.40 8.84
C PRO A 920 18.01 -35.34 7.83
N VAL A 921 18.65 -35.79 6.75
CA VAL A 921 19.13 -34.96 5.65
C VAL A 921 18.67 -35.60 4.34
N GLY A 922 17.61 -35.03 3.74
CA GLY A 922 16.89 -35.69 2.66
C GLY A 922 16.31 -37.02 3.13
N ASP A 923 16.58 -38.10 2.38
CA ASP A 923 16.15 -39.46 2.74
C ASP A 923 17.15 -40.18 3.68
N ALA A 924 18.30 -39.55 3.98
CA ALA A 924 19.33 -40.15 4.82
C ALA A 924 19.17 -39.74 6.29
N LEU A 925 19.46 -40.67 7.18
CA LEU A 925 19.54 -40.41 8.61
C LEU A 925 21.01 -40.39 9.03
N VAL A 926 21.58 -39.19 9.18
CA VAL A 926 23.02 -38.99 9.40
C VAL A 926 23.34 -39.16 10.89
N PRO A 927 24.22 -40.10 11.28
CA PRO A 927 24.64 -40.23 12.67
C PRO A 927 25.64 -39.12 13.04
N VAL A 928 25.43 -38.51 14.21
CA VAL A 928 26.24 -37.42 14.75
C VAL A 928 26.60 -37.71 16.21
N GLU A 929 27.84 -37.48 16.61
CA GLU A 929 28.26 -37.51 18.01
C GLU A 929 27.97 -36.16 18.66
N VAL A 930 27.32 -36.16 19.82
CA VAL A 930 27.13 -34.96 20.64
C VAL A 930 28.40 -34.67 21.42
N THR A 931 28.93 -33.47 21.33
CA THR A 931 30.19 -33.06 21.98
C THR A 931 30.03 -31.80 22.83
N GLU A 932 31.04 -31.50 23.63
CA GLU A 932 31.19 -30.15 24.16
C GLU A 932 31.17 -29.14 22.98
N PRO A 933 30.56 -27.97 23.15
CA PRO A 933 30.37 -27.04 22.04
C PRO A 933 31.67 -26.34 21.63
N VAL A 934 32.63 -26.14 22.54
CA VAL A 934 33.94 -25.54 22.22
C VAL A 934 34.86 -26.63 21.65
N LEU A 935 35.04 -26.62 20.33
CA LEU A 935 35.76 -27.69 19.61
C LEU A 935 37.23 -27.36 19.38
N VAL A 936 37.58 -26.08 19.21
CA VAL A 936 38.96 -25.62 18.96
C VAL A 936 39.49 -24.92 20.20
N ASP A 937 40.71 -25.30 20.63
CA ASP A 937 41.45 -24.67 21.72
C ASP A 937 40.60 -24.39 22.99
N PRO A 938 39.96 -25.40 23.60
CA PRO A 938 39.06 -25.18 24.74
C PRO A 938 39.75 -24.53 25.95
N GLU A 939 41.07 -24.72 26.11
CA GLU A 939 41.88 -24.12 27.17
C GLU A 939 42.27 -22.65 26.89
N GLY A 940 42.06 -22.15 25.66
CA GLY A 940 42.37 -20.78 25.27
C GLY A 940 43.87 -20.47 25.20
N ALA A 941 44.69 -21.46 24.83
CA ALA A 941 46.15 -21.32 24.71
C ALA A 941 46.56 -20.29 23.64
N ARG A 942 45.74 -20.09 22.60
CA ARG A 942 46.01 -19.20 21.46
C ARG A 942 45.57 -17.75 21.69
N ARG A 943 44.94 -17.45 22.83
CA ARG A 943 44.37 -16.11 23.15
C ARG A 943 45.40 -14.97 23.10
N ASP A 944 46.66 -15.28 23.43
CA ASP A 944 47.72 -14.29 23.57
C ASP A 944 48.73 -14.27 22.40
N GLY A 945 48.43 -15.00 21.32
CA GLY A 945 49.26 -15.09 20.11
C GLY A 945 50.34 -16.14 20.18
#